data_AF-U2KFR5-F1
#
_entry.id   AF-U2KFR5-F1
#
_cell.length_a   1.000
_cell.length_b   1.000
_cell.length_c   1.000
_cell.angle_alpha   90.00
_cell.angle_beta   90.00
_cell.angle_gamma   90.00
#
_symmetry.space_group_name_H-M   'P 1'
#
loop_
_entity.id
_entity.type
_entity.pdbx_description
1 polymer ?
#
loop_
_entity_poly.entity_id
_entity_poly.type
_entity_poly.pdbx_seq_one_letter_code
_entity_poly.pdbx_strand_id
1 'polypeptide(L)'
;MKIKSFAATSRIVDREKDIAQIIDLFHHAECTQVHIVYAETGYGKSSFSAKLAKNHFFADWNIINVKTMPQNVNYNVSEGEYLELIFTALMKFFKAQGHSNFSFENYLTSNKNRILKEVFIDQSIDQFISANSLKESIKKSSGIGLKRILKTGDFSLHSIINNISPVARCIKSDYIHYLFKKSHILLIIDNIQNIDNTSLKYLIEWINETKYKNQGFILEYTISDGYSLDSVKNLQREISIAEVDVHLCRLEKMRDEYIADLLEAQLNVHSPDIHFVINAKKHYKDYSEGNLWDLIDYARMYDDHTENGELTSPTLLNLKNLSQESQYIVSILYYHSGRINKKVFYNIWTSEFSNSENDLDKLFLELVTNQVICTKTNGDNEQISFMHASILDAYKENLSDFVDIDKDVYKRLSLFYAKVYEGTVTVVSKEAAWQILVKIYSVNNPEKIMGLLTDFQTNTLRNISRDSTWHYLNKLIECTKDNIPRFKKIYFQILRICRIASLYEEGYSCIKLMERSIDIISDDDLLLFKLLFLSILDHHEIVIQEYKNVMSRIEKFSHTWIKLKLLVLNSFIALNDKRACTDIDIELNQIPGFKHSDEYAFYLRLTNIYTKPSQAVKNAKKSIKLFQLKGDNIQAGKSYITYSKLLSSIGKHKKAIENIKQAKRLLENSNQGISCIYNNWAGYLLLSGEFDCTVWDYLNIADQHSVSTYDKLSVIINKLAWCYENNAFVRLDLLKNQALELINKEPSKLMHCTAYYNLSIAYRKAGMIDQADMYYQQAVNLKGECSCIKARIDGITFKTRHLIPRIKKPYHICYLSFWLFDF
;
A
#
# COMPACT_ATOMS: atom_id res chain seq x y z
N MET A 1 9.44 44.65 -0.91
CA MET A 1 8.39 44.59 -1.97
C MET A 1 7.16 43.76 -1.57
N LYS A 2 5.90 44.15 -1.88
CA LYS A 2 4.69 43.29 -1.68
C LYS A 2 4.41 42.43 -2.92
N ILE A 3 3.86 41.21 -2.79
CA ILE A 3 3.55 40.26 -3.89
C ILE A 3 2.06 40.31 -4.27
N LYS A 4 1.70 39.98 -5.52
CA LYS A 4 0.31 39.64 -5.90
C LYS A 4 -0.13 38.35 -5.20
N SER A 5 -1.41 38.17 -4.87
CA SER A 5 -1.85 36.87 -4.38
C SER A 5 -1.55 35.82 -5.46
N PHE A 6 -0.95 34.68 -5.08
CA PHE A 6 -0.54 33.62 -6.02
C PHE A 6 -1.72 33.08 -6.86
N ALA A 7 -2.95 33.37 -6.44
CA ALA A 7 -4.18 33.06 -7.16
C ALA A 7 -4.47 33.98 -8.36
N ALA A 8 -3.79 35.13 -8.49
CA ALA A 8 -4.18 36.21 -9.41
C ALA A 8 -3.29 36.38 -10.66
N THR A 9 -2.13 35.73 -10.78
CA THR A 9 -1.27 35.87 -11.98
C THR A 9 -0.92 34.53 -12.63
N SER A 10 -1.70 34.20 -13.65
CA SER A 10 -1.60 32.99 -14.47
C SER A 10 -0.64 33.11 -15.66
N ARG A 11 0.20 34.14 -15.73
CA ARG A 11 1.24 34.26 -16.76
C ARG A 11 2.42 33.36 -16.39
N ILE A 12 2.41 32.15 -16.95
CA ILE A 12 3.51 31.20 -16.87
C ILE A 12 4.46 31.52 -18.03
N VAL A 13 5.55 32.23 -17.70
CA VAL A 13 6.37 32.95 -18.69
C VAL A 13 7.38 32.05 -19.45
N ASP A 14 7.51 30.78 -19.08
CA ASP A 14 8.45 29.82 -19.71
C ASP A 14 7.74 28.49 -20.06
N ARG A 15 8.49 27.51 -20.59
CA ARG A 15 8.13 26.11 -20.88
C ARG A 15 7.41 25.81 -22.20
N GLU A 16 7.38 26.75 -23.15
CA GLU A 16 6.73 26.50 -24.46
C GLU A 16 7.39 25.35 -25.23
N LYS A 17 8.72 25.25 -25.19
CA LYS A 17 9.46 24.17 -25.85
C LYS A 17 9.16 22.81 -25.21
N ASP A 18 9.18 22.76 -23.88
CA ASP A 18 8.89 21.54 -23.13
C ASP A 18 7.45 21.06 -23.37
N ILE A 19 6.50 22.00 -23.42
CA ILE A 19 5.09 21.70 -23.73
C ILE A 19 4.96 21.21 -25.16
N ALA A 20 5.54 21.92 -26.14
CA ALA A 20 5.49 21.52 -27.54
C ALA A 20 6.05 20.09 -27.74
N GLN A 21 7.11 19.73 -27.01
CA GLN A 21 7.66 18.37 -27.05
C GLN A 21 6.68 17.32 -26.52
N ILE A 22 6.02 17.55 -25.38
CA ILE A 22 5.02 16.60 -24.87
C ILE A 22 3.80 16.52 -25.80
N ILE A 23 3.34 17.65 -26.34
CA ILE A 23 2.23 17.69 -27.29
C ILE A 23 2.57 16.92 -28.57
N ASP A 24 3.81 17.06 -29.07
CA ASP A 24 4.29 16.29 -30.23
C ASP A 24 4.27 14.77 -29.96
N LEU A 25 4.67 14.34 -28.76
CA LEU A 25 4.56 12.94 -28.36
C LEU A 25 3.10 12.45 -28.35
N PHE A 26 2.16 13.26 -27.84
CA PHE A 26 0.74 12.92 -27.86
C PHE A 26 0.15 12.89 -29.27
N HIS A 27 0.61 13.74 -30.20
CA HIS A 27 0.18 13.71 -31.59
C HIS A 27 0.53 12.40 -32.29
N HIS A 28 1.67 11.81 -31.95
CA HIS A 28 2.17 10.56 -32.53
C HIS A 28 1.80 9.32 -31.69
N ALA A 29 0.94 9.48 -30.68
CA ALA A 29 0.54 8.41 -29.79
C ALA A 29 -0.40 7.41 -30.49
N GLU A 30 0.04 6.15 -30.63
CA GLU A 30 -0.83 5.05 -31.07
C GLU A 30 -1.61 4.42 -29.91
N CYS A 31 -1.18 4.69 -28.68
CA CYS A 31 -1.76 4.13 -27.46
C CYS A 31 -1.75 5.16 -26.32
N THR A 32 -2.30 4.78 -25.17
CA THR A 32 -2.20 5.55 -23.92
C THR A 32 -0.75 5.84 -23.58
N GLN A 33 -0.44 7.08 -23.21
CA GLN A 33 0.92 7.50 -22.87
C GLN A 33 1.03 7.94 -21.41
N VAL A 34 2.20 7.68 -20.83
CA VAL A 34 2.57 8.11 -19.49
C VAL A 34 3.83 8.97 -19.58
N HIS A 35 3.76 10.20 -19.09
CA HIS A 35 4.89 11.13 -19.05
C HIS A 35 5.27 11.40 -17.60
N ILE A 36 6.45 10.95 -17.20
CA ILE A 36 7.02 11.22 -15.87
C ILE A 36 7.82 12.51 -15.98
N VAL A 37 7.23 13.61 -15.50
CA VAL A 37 7.84 14.94 -15.51
C VAL A 37 8.66 15.11 -14.24
N TYR A 38 9.99 15.09 -14.36
CA TYR A 38 10.87 15.01 -13.21
C TYR A 38 11.90 16.13 -13.17
N ALA A 39 12.14 16.65 -11.96
CA ALA A 39 13.16 17.66 -11.65
C ALA A 39 13.34 17.81 -10.14
N GLU A 40 14.36 18.54 -9.71
CA GLU A 40 14.55 18.98 -8.33
C GLU A 40 13.41 19.90 -7.85
N THR A 41 13.37 20.14 -6.54
CA THR A 41 12.37 20.99 -5.90
C THR A 41 12.45 22.42 -6.44
N GLY A 42 11.29 23.03 -6.71
CA GLY A 42 11.23 24.44 -7.10
C GLY A 42 11.51 24.74 -8.58
N TYR A 43 11.78 23.76 -9.44
CA TYR A 43 12.05 23.99 -10.88
C TYR A 43 10.79 24.30 -11.73
N GLY A 44 9.62 24.45 -11.10
CA GLY A 44 8.38 24.83 -11.79
C GLY A 44 7.59 23.67 -12.42
N LYS A 45 7.70 22.44 -11.90
CA LYS A 45 6.93 21.26 -12.37
C LYS A 45 5.41 21.53 -12.36
N SER A 46 4.88 22.04 -11.25
CA SER A 46 3.45 22.33 -11.15
C SER A 46 3.00 23.48 -12.04
N SER A 47 3.89 24.44 -12.34
CA SER A 47 3.64 25.48 -13.34
C SER A 47 3.61 24.88 -14.75
N PHE A 48 4.53 23.97 -15.07
CA PHE A 48 4.54 23.23 -16.32
C PHE A 48 3.21 22.49 -16.54
N SER A 49 2.79 21.66 -15.58
CA SER A 49 1.54 20.89 -15.72
C SER A 49 0.31 21.77 -15.79
N ALA A 50 0.26 22.88 -15.04
CA ALA A 50 -0.85 23.83 -15.11
C ALA A 50 -0.94 24.54 -16.47
N LYS A 51 0.20 24.77 -17.15
CA LYS A 51 0.25 25.33 -18.50
C LYS A 51 -0.12 24.30 -19.56
N LEU A 52 0.40 23.08 -19.43
CA LEU A 52 0.06 21.94 -20.29
C LEU A 52 -1.45 21.66 -20.28
N ALA A 53 -2.06 21.67 -19.08
CA ALA A 53 -3.50 21.51 -18.88
C ALA A 53 -4.37 22.59 -19.55
N LYS A 54 -3.80 23.72 -19.98
CA LYS A 54 -4.51 24.80 -20.70
C LYS A 54 -4.23 24.79 -22.20
N ASN A 55 -3.40 23.86 -22.69
CA ASN A 55 -3.07 23.78 -24.09
C ASN A 55 -4.31 23.37 -24.92
N HIS A 56 -4.48 24.01 -26.09
CA HIS A 56 -5.61 23.77 -27.00
C HIS A 56 -5.72 22.32 -27.48
N PHE A 57 -4.61 21.58 -27.50
CA PHE A 57 -4.60 20.15 -27.83
C PHE A 57 -5.56 19.33 -26.94
N PHE A 58 -5.67 19.70 -25.66
CA PHE A 58 -6.52 18.99 -24.69
C PHE A 58 -7.92 19.60 -24.54
N ALA A 59 -8.38 20.46 -25.46
CA ALA A 59 -9.66 21.15 -25.34
C ALA A 59 -10.87 20.21 -25.18
N ASP A 60 -10.81 19.04 -25.82
CA ASP A 60 -11.88 18.02 -25.78
C ASP A 60 -11.64 16.94 -24.71
N TRP A 61 -10.59 17.07 -23.89
CA TRP A 61 -10.23 16.08 -22.87
C TRP A 61 -10.78 16.48 -21.51
N ASN A 62 -11.11 15.49 -20.69
CA ASN A 62 -11.38 15.71 -19.27
C ASN A 62 -10.05 15.81 -18.55
N ILE A 63 -9.69 17.00 -18.06
CA ILE A 63 -8.41 17.24 -17.39
C ILE A 63 -8.61 17.20 -15.88
N ILE A 64 -7.97 16.24 -15.21
CA ILE A 64 -8.10 16.03 -13.77
C ILE A 64 -6.74 16.19 -13.11
N ASN A 65 -6.66 17.19 -12.22
CA ASN A 65 -5.47 17.47 -11.42
C ASN A 65 -5.63 16.92 -10.00
N VAL A 66 -4.76 15.98 -9.63
CA VAL A 66 -4.72 15.35 -8.31
C VAL A 66 -3.63 16.01 -7.48
N LYS A 67 -4.05 16.88 -6.56
CA LYS A 67 -3.15 17.55 -5.62
C LYS A 67 -2.90 16.68 -4.39
N THR A 68 -1.62 16.46 -4.09
CA THR A 68 -1.13 15.64 -2.98
C THR A 68 -0.54 16.53 -1.89
N MET A 69 0.20 15.95 -0.94
CA MET A 69 0.76 16.72 0.15
C MET A 69 1.93 17.60 -0.24
N PRO A 70 2.11 18.77 0.41
CA PRO A 70 3.24 19.67 0.16
C PRO A 70 4.51 19.10 0.81
N GLN A 71 4.80 17.83 0.55
CA GLN A 71 5.99 17.13 1.01
C GLN A 71 6.67 16.50 -0.19
N ASN A 72 7.95 16.81 -0.37
CA ASN A 72 8.76 16.13 -1.36
C ASN A 72 9.03 14.69 -0.93
N VAL A 73 9.18 14.46 0.38
CA VAL A 73 9.37 13.14 0.97
C VAL A 73 8.38 12.88 2.10
N ASN A 74 7.45 11.95 1.89
CA ASN A 74 6.50 11.49 2.90
C ASN A 74 6.62 9.98 3.14
N TYR A 75 7.26 9.60 4.24
CA TYR A 75 7.40 8.20 4.64
C TYR A 75 6.15 7.60 5.30
N ASN A 76 5.10 8.40 5.52
CA ASN A 76 3.89 8.00 6.27
C ASN A 76 2.64 7.94 5.37
N VAL A 77 2.79 7.65 4.07
CA VAL A 77 1.64 7.53 3.16
C VAL A 77 0.88 6.24 3.48
N SER A 78 -0.42 6.39 3.71
CA SER A 78 -1.29 5.25 4.03
C SER A 78 -1.63 4.46 2.75
N GLU A 79 -1.75 3.13 2.84
CA GLU A 79 -2.16 2.31 1.68
C GLU A 79 -3.51 2.80 1.15
N GLY A 80 -3.59 2.98 -0.16
CA GLY A 80 -4.73 3.52 -0.86
C GLY A 80 -4.93 5.03 -0.73
N GLU A 81 -4.02 5.79 -0.09
CA GLU A 81 -4.18 7.25 0.03
C GLU A 81 -4.23 7.92 -1.34
N TYR A 82 -3.34 7.55 -2.27
CA TYR A 82 -3.36 8.09 -3.63
C TYR A 82 -4.62 7.68 -4.40
N LEU A 83 -5.07 6.44 -4.24
CA LEU A 83 -6.35 5.96 -4.78
C LEU A 83 -7.50 6.84 -4.29
N GLU A 84 -7.56 7.19 -3.00
CA GLU A 84 -8.60 8.06 -2.45
C GLU A 84 -8.52 9.49 -3.02
N LEU A 85 -7.31 10.02 -3.19
CA LEU A 85 -7.10 11.34 -3.79
C LEU A 85 -7.55 11.37 -5.26
N ILE A 86 -7.17 10.36 -6.04
CA ILE A 86 -7.58 10.20 -7.45
C ILE A 86 -9.10 10.01 -7.55
N PHE A 87 -9.66 9.10 -6.74
CA PHE A 87 -11.11 8.86 -6.65
C PHE A 87 -11.87 10.15 -6.36
N THR A 88 -11.43 10.90 -5.34
CA THR A 88 -12.08 12.13 -4.91
C THR A 88 -11.99 13.21 -6.00
N ALA A 89 -10.85 13.35 -6.66
CA ALA A 89 -10.66 14.32 -7.74
C ALA A 89 -11.58 14.04 -8.93
N LEU A 90 -11.63 12.77 -9.39
CA LEU A 90 -12.51 12.34 -10.47
C LEU A 90 -13.99 12.50 -10.10
N MET A 91 -14.38 12.06 -8.91
CA MET A 91 -15.76 12.17 -8.44
C MET A 91 -16.21 13.65 -8.40
N LYS A 92 -15.36 14.55 -7.88
CA LYS A 92 -15.65 15.99 -7.85
C LYS A 92 -15.77 16.57 -9.25
N PHE A 93 -14.85 16.22 -10.14
CA PHE A 93 -14.84 16.70 -11.53
C PHE A 93 -16.14 16.33 -12.26
N PHE A 94 -16.49 15.04 -12.32
CA PHE A 94 -17.68 14.58 -13.04
C PHE A 94 -19.00 15.03 -12.38
N LYS A 95 -19.01 15.23 -11.06
CA LYS A 95 -20.14 15.86 -10.36
C LYS A 95 -20.30 17.32 -10.76
N ALA A 96 -19.21 18.09 -10.83
CA ALA A 96 -19.24 19.50 -11.19
C ALA A 96 -19.70 19.74 -12.64
N GLN A 97 -19.36 18.82 -13.56
CA GLN A 97 -19.82 18.87 -14.96
C GLN A 97 -21.31 18.51 -15.15
N GLY A 98 -22.04 18.16 -14.09
CA GLY A 98 -23.47 17.81 -14.17
C GLY A 98 -23.75 16.48 -14.90
N HIS A 99 -22.73 15.67 -15.17
CA HIS A 99 -22.89 14.38 -15.83
C HIS A 99 -23.41 13.31 -14.86
N SER A 100 -24.73 13.27 -14.67
CA SER A 100 -25.38 12.28 -13.79
C SER A 100 -24.94 10.84 -14.10
N ASN A 101 -24.80 10.46 -15.37
CA ASN A 101 -24.37 9.13 -15.83
C ASN A 101 -22.95 8.72 -15.40
N PHE A 102 -22.08 9.69 -15.13
CA PHE A 102 -20.72 9.46 -14.63
C PHE A 102 -20.60 9.61 -13.12
N SER A 103 -21.70 9.91 -12.42
CA SER A 103 -21.67 9.98 -10.96
C SER A 103 -21.44 8.61 -10.33
N PHE A 104 -20.73 8.60 -9.20
CA PHE A 104 -20.51 7.38 -8.41
C PHE A 104 -21.83 6.74 -7.95
N GLU A 105 -22.86 7.54 -7.66
CA GLU A 105 -24.19 7.01 -7.31
C GLU A 105 -24.85 6.26 -8.47
N ASN A 106 -24.80 6.80 -9.68
CA ASN A 106 -25.34 6.11 -10.85
C ASN A 106 -24.52 4.86 -11.18
N TYR A 107 -23.21 4.89 -11.00
CA TYR A 107 -22.37 3.69 -11.12
C TYR A 107 -22.82 2.58 -10.15
N LEU A 108 -22.99 2.88 -8.86
CA LEU A 108 -23.39 1.88 -7.87
C LEU A 108 -24.81 1.32 -8.09
N THR A 109 -25.73 2.13 -8.60
CA THR A 109 -27.13 1.72 -8.82
C THR A 109 -27.33 0.96 -10.13
N SER A 110 -26.59 1.31 -11.18
CA SER A 110 -26.65 0.64 -12.48
C SER A 110 -25.86 -0.67 -12.52
N ASN A 111 -24.79 -0.78 -11.74
CA ASN A 111 -23.87 -1.90 -11.80
C ASN A 111 -24.26 -2.98 -10.77
N LYS A 112 -24.58 -4.19 -11.24
CA LYS A 112 -25.01 -5.32 -10.38
C LYS A 112 -23.81 -6.00 -9.68
N ASN A 113 -22.84 -5.26 -9.14
CA ASN A 113 -21.69 -5.88 -8.49
C ASN A 113 -22.14 -6.68 -7.24
N ARG A 114 -21.86 -7.99 -7.21
CA ARG A 114 -22.26 -8.87 -6.10
C ARG A 114 -21.47 -8.58 -4.83
N ILE A 115 -20.26 -8.05 -4.93
CA ILE A 115 -19.47 -7.62 -3.77
C ILE A 115 -20.17 -6.52 -2.99
N LEU A 116 -20.75 -5.53 -3.68
CA LEU A 116 -21.56 -4.50 -3.04
C LEU A 116 -22.70 -5.16 -2.24
N LYS A 117 -23.42 -6.09 -2.85
CA LYS A 117 -24.51 -6.82 -2.17
C LYS A 117 -24.00 -7.64 -0.99
N GLU A 118 -22.85 -8.29 -1.09
CA GLU A 118 -22.26 -9.06 0.01
C GLU A 118 -21.79 -8.17 1.17
N VAL A 119 -21.14 -7.02 0.91
CA VAL A 119 -20.80 -6.04 1.95
C VAL A 119 -22.04 -5.59 2.71
N PHE A 120 -23.09 -5.26 1.97
CA PHE A 120 -24.37 -4.85 2.52
C PHE A 120 -25.09 -5.98 3.29
N ILE A 121 -24.93 -7.25 2.88
CA ILE A 121 -25.53 -8.41 3.55
C ILE A 121 -24.72 -8.82 4.79
N ASP A 122 -23.39 -8.86 4.73
CA ASP A 122 -22.54 -9.22 5.86
C ASP A 122 -22.75 -8.24 7.03
N GLN A 123 -22.82 -6.93 6.75
CA GLN A 123 -23.16 -5.90 7.75
C GLN A 123 -24.57 -6.07 8.35
N SER A 124 -25.52 -6.61 7.57
CA SER A 124 -26.87 -6.93 8.05
C SER A 124 -26.87 -8.14 9.01
N ILE A 125 -25.98 -9.10 8.78
CA ILE A 125 -25.85 -10.34 9.57
C ILE A 125 -25.18 -10.04 10.91
N ASP A 126 -24.17 -9.18 10.96
CA ASP A 126 -23.47 -8.81 12.21
C ASP A 126 -24.40 -8.06 13.19
N GLN A 127 -25.29 -7.23 12.66
CA GLN A 127 -26.36 -6.58 13.46
C GLN A 127 -27.38 -7.58 13.99
N PHE A 128 -27.54 -8.73 13.32
CA PHE A 128 -28.45 -9.81 13.72
C PHE A 128 -27.83 -10.71 14.79
N ILE A 129 -26.53 -11.02 14.67
CA ILE A 129 -25.78 -11.83 15.64
C ILE A 129 -25.57 -11.09 16.96
N SER A 130 -25.47 -9.76 16.92
CA SER A 130 -25.39 -8.89 18.12
C SER A 130 -26.73 -8.59 18.80
N ALA A 131 -27.82 -9.26 18.39
CA ALA A 131 -29.13 -9.10 19.04
C ALA A 131 -29.26 -10.05 20.24
N ASN A 132 -29.55 -9.50 21.42
CA ASN A 132 -29.67 -10.29 22.65
C ASN A 132 -31.04 -10.98 22.78
N SER A 133 -31.98 -10.74 21.85
CA SER A 133 -33.31 -11.35 21.85
C SER A 133 -33.97 -11.43 20.46
N LEU A 134 -34.98 -12.27 20.35
CA LEU A 134 -35.78 -12.51 19.15
C LEU A 134 -36.59 -11.26 18.72
N LYS A 135 -37.10 -10.49 19.71
CA LYS A 135 -37.83 -9.23 19.49
C LYS A 135 -36.90 -8.12 18.98
N GLU A 136 -35.67 -8.07 19.47
CA GLU A 136 -34.64 -7.15 19.00
C GLU A 136 -34.16 -7.51 17.58
N SER A 137 -34.05 -8.81 17.27
CA SER A 137 -33.72 -9.32 15.94
C SER A 137 -34.76 -8.91 14.88
N ILE A 138 -36.05 -8.98 15.22
CA ILE A 138 -37.16 -8.54 14.35
C ILE A 138 -37.15 -7.01 14.15
N LYS A 139 -36.84 -6.25 15.22
CA LYS A 139 -36.74 -4.78 15.14
C LYS A 139 -35.52 -4.32 14.32
N LYS A 140 -34.38 -5.00 14.46
CA LYS A 140 -33.15 -4.73 13.68
C LYS A 140 -33.34 -5.12 12.20
N SER A 141 -33.98 -6.25 11.89
CA SER A 141 -34.24 -6.68 10.50
C SER A 141 -35.25 -5.81 9.75
N SER A 142 -36.34 -5.41 10.41
CA SER A 142 -37.27 -4.42 9.83
C SER A 142 -36.59 -3.06 9.61
N GLY A 143 -35.70 -2.64 10.53
CA GLY A 143 -34.84 -1.47 10.37
C GLY A 143 -33.84 -1.57 9.20
N ILE A 144 -33.28 -2.76 8.93
CA ILE A 144 -32.38 -3.01 7.78
C ILE A 144 -33.14 -2.93 6.45
N GLY A 145 -34.32 -3.53 6.37
CA GLY A 145 -35.19 -3.42 5.19
C GLY A 145 -35.52 -1.97 4.87
N LEU A 146 -35.88 -1.18 5.88
CA LEU A 146 -36.11 0.26 5.78
C LEU A 146 -34.84 1.04 5.40
N LYS A 147 -33.69 0.79 6.05
CA LYS A 147 -32.42 1.46 5.72
C LYS A 147 -31.95 1.17 4.29
N ARG A 148 -32.18 -0.05 3.80
CA ARG A 148 -31.86 -0.47 2.42
C ARG A 148 -32.79 0.19 1.39
N ILE A 149 -34.08 0.32 1.70
CA ILE A 149 -35.05 1.01 0.83
C ILE A 149 -34.79 2.52 0.82
N LEU A 150 -34.46 3.10 1.99
CA LEU A 150 -34.23 4.53 2.18
C LEU A 150 -32.78 4.98 1.88
N LYS A 151 -31.86 4.05 1.53
CA LYS A 151 -30.42 4.31 1.33
C LYS A 151 -29.75 5.03 2.54
N THR A 152 -30.07 4.65 3.77
CA THR A 152 -29.57 5.30 4.99
C THR A 152 -28.62 4.42 5.82
N GLY A 153 -27.78 5.04 6.66
CA GLY A 153 -26.83 4.34 7.54
C GLY A 153 -25.71 3.64 6.77
N ASP A 154 -25.46 2.37 7.07
CA ASP A 154 -24.40 1.56 6.44
C ASP A 154 -24.64 1.29 4.94
N PHE A 155 -25.89 1.49 4.47
CA PHE A 155 -26.29 1.39 3.06
C PHE A 155 -26.23 2.72 2.30
N SER A 156 -25.76 3.79 2.94
CA SER A 156 -25.61 5.10 2.31
C SER A 156 -24.36 5.19 1.43
N LEU A 157 -24.41 6.00 0.37
CA LEU A 157 -23.23 6.29 -0.48
C LEU A 157 -22.02 6.73 0.34
N HIS A 158 -22.30 7.47 1.42
CA HIS A 158 -21.34 8.01 2.37
C HIS A 158 -20.54 6.92 3.11
N SER A 159 -21.14 5.74 3.33
CA SER A 159 -20.45 4.63 4.00
C SER A 159 -19.33 4.07 3.12
N ILE A 160 -19.56 3.88 1.81
CA ILE A 160 -18.53 3.38 0.88
C ILE A 160 -17.45 4.44 0.63
N ILE A 161 -17.86 5.71 0.46
CA ILE A 161 -16.92 6.82 0.22
C ILE A 161 -15.90 6.94 1.35
N ASN A 162 -16.32 6.79 2.61
CA ASN A 162 -15.42 6.92 3.76
C ASN A 162 -14.82 5.59 4.24
N ASN A 163 -15.16 4.47 3.61
CA ASN A 163 -14.65 3.16 3.98
C ASN A 163 -13.30 2.89 3.28
N ILE A 164 -12.31 2.48 4.07
CA ILE A 164 -10.93 2.20 3.64
C ILE A 164 -10.62 0.70 3.52
N SER A 165 -11.64 -0.16 3.68
CA SER A 165 -11.47 -1.61 3.56
C SER A 165 -10.99 -2.01 2.15
N PRO A 166 -10.31 -3.16 2.00
CA PRO A 166 -9.87 -3.66 0.68
C PRO A 166 -11.02 -3.74 -0.33
N VAL A 167 -12.22 -4.09 0.14
CA VAL A 167 -13.42 -4.15 -0.68
C VAL A 167 -13.86 -2.76 -1.18
N ALA A 168 -13.89 -1.77 -0.29
CA ALA A 168 -14.23 -0.40 -0.67
C ALA A 168 -13.22 0.18 -1.67
N ARG A 169 -11.93 -0.09 -1.47
CA ARG A 169 -10.87 0.29 -2.43
C ARG A 169 -11.09 -0.34 -3.80
N CYS A 170 -11.47 -1.62 -3.87
CA CYS A 170 -11.79 -2.29 -5.13
C CYS A 170 -12.95 -1.61 -5.86
N ILE A 171 -14.05 -1.31 -5.16
CA ILE A 171 -15.22 -0.63 -5.73
C ILE A 171 -14.84 0.76 -6.29
N LYS A 172 -14.00 1.52 -5.56
CA LYS A 172 -13.51 2.83 -5.98
C LYS A 172 -12.63 2.71 -7.22
N SER A 173 -11.73 1.72 -7.24
CA SER A 173 -10.88 1.42 -8.40
C SER A 173 -11.70 1.05 -9.63
N ASP A 174 -12.72 0.19 -9.49
CA ASP A 174 -13.58 -0.19 -10.61
C ASP A 174 -14.35 0.99 -11.18
N TYR A 175 -14.77 1.92 -10.32
CA TYR A 175 -15.41 3.16 -10.74
C TYR A 175 -14.44 4.06 -11.52
N ILE A 176 -13.22 4.25 -11.03
CA ILE A 176 -12.17 5.01 -11.75
C ILE A 176 -11.95 4.39 -13.13
N HIS A 177 -11.82 3.06 -13.16
CA HIS A 177 -11.66 2.32 -14.39
C HIS A 177 -12.85 2.48 -15.36
N TYR A 178 -14.08 2.45 -14.85
CA TYR A 178 -15.27 2.73 -15.62
C TYR A 178 -15.21 4.12 -16.28
N LEU A 179 -14.72 5.15 -15.57
CA LEU A 179 -14.54 6.48 -16.14
C LEU A 179 -13.50 6.48 -17.27
N PHE A 180 -12.32 5.88 -17.06
CA PHE A 180 -11.30 5.75 -18.11
C PHE A 180 -11.78 4.93 -19.32
N LYS A 181 -12.71 3.99 -19.17
CA LYS A 181 -13.29 3.28 -20.32
C LYS A 181 -14.31 4.09 -21.11
N LYS A 182 -14.95 5.08 -20.48
CA LYS A 182 -16.10 5.81 -21.04
C LYS A 182 -15.83 7.26 -21.38
N SER A 183 -14.69 7.79 -20.97
CA SER A 183 -14.30 9.17 -21.20
C SER A 183 -12.83 9.26 -21.58
N HIS A 184 -12.47 10.37 -22.22
CA HIS A 184 -11.10 10.69 -22.58
C HIS A 184 -10.52 11.61 -21.51
N ILE A 185 -9.47 11.16 -20.82
CA ILE A 185 -8.96 11.75 -19.59
C ILE A 185 -7.46 12.05 -19.72
N LEU A 186 -7.08 13.26 -19.32
CA LEU A 186 -5.72 13.61 -18.94
C LEU A 186 -5.64 13.65 -17.41
N LEU A 187 -4.99 12.66 -16.81
CA LEU A 187 -4.78 12.60 -15.36
C LEU A 187 -3.40 13.16 -15.00
N ILE A 188 -3.37 14.22 -14.20
CA ILE A 188 -2.15 14.85 -13.70
C ILE A 188 -2.04 14.56 -12.19
N ILE A 189 -0.93 13.96 -11.75
CA ILE A 189 -0.68 13.61 -10.35
C ILE A 189 0.59 14.30 -9.86
N ASP A 190 0.46 15.10 -8.80
CA ASP A 190 1.59 15.76 -8.14
C ASP A 190 2.32 14.78 -7.17
N ASN A 191 3.64 14.90 -7.06
CA ASN A 191 4.49 14.16 -6.11
C ASN A 191 4.40 12.63 -6.16
N ILE A 192 4.37 12.06 -7.37
CA ILE A 192 4.21 10.62 -7.59
C ILE A 192 5.27 9.76 -6.88
N GLN A 193 6.43 10.32 -6.52
CA GLN A 193 7.46 9.62 -5.75
C GLN A 193 6.95 9.10 -4.39
N ASN A 194 5.88 9.68 -3.85
CA ASN A 194 5.27 9.27 -2.58
C ASN A 194 4.06 8.33 -2.77
N ILE A 195 3.81 7.79 -3.97
CA ILE A 195 2.67 6.90 -4.21
C ILE A 195 2.80 5.60 -3.40
N ASP A 196 1.72 5.17 -2.75
CA ASP A 196 1.68 3.88 -2.06
C ASP A 196 1.55 2.70 -3.04
N ASN A 197 2.03 1.53 -2.64
CA ASN A 197 2.08 0.33 -3.48
C ASN A 197 0.69 -0.08 -4.02
N THR A 198 -0.35 -0.01 -3.18
CA THR A 198 -1.71 -0.35 -3.60
C THR A 198 -2.20 0.58 -4.70
N SER A 199 -2.01 1.90 -4.52
CA SER A 199 -2.43 2.90 -5.50
C SER A 199 -1.63 2.81 -6.79
N LEU A 200 -0.31 2.59 -6.73
CA LEU A 200 0.54 2.40 -7.91
C LEU A 200 0.08 1.18 -8.73
N LYS A 201 -0.22 0.08 -8.06
CA LYS A 201 -0.72 -1.13 -8.71
C LYS A 201 -2.01 -0.88 -9.48
N TYR A 202 -2.98 -0.20 -8.85
CA TYR A 202 -4.23 0.16 -9.53
C TYR A 202 -3.99 1.13 -10.69
N LEU A 203 -3.09 2.10 -10.54
CA LEU A 203 -2.71 3.01 -11.62
C LEU A 203 -2.19 2.23 -12.84
N ILE A 204 -1.29 1.27 -12.63
CA ILE A 204 -0.74 0.40 -13.69
C ILE A 204 -1.85 -0.45 -14.33
N GLU A 205 -2.78 -0.99 -13.53
CA GLU A 205 -3.94 -1.74 -14.04
C GLU A 205 -4.85 -0.87 -14.93
N TRP A 206 -5.17 0.36 -14.51
CA TRP A 206 -5.98 1.30 -15.32
C TRP A 206 -5.29 1.65 -16.63
N ILE A 207 -3.98 1.93 -16.58
CA ILE A 207 -3.15 2.22 -17.77
C ILE A 207 -3.20 1.05 -18.75
N ASN A 208 -2.90 -0.18 -18.28
CA ASN A 208 -2.89 -1.37 -19.14
C ASN A 208 -4.26 -1.66 -19.75
N GLU A 209 -5.32 -1.61 -18.95
CA GLU A 209 -6.65 -1.97 -19.41
C GLU A 209 -7.30 -0.91 -20.31
N THR A 210 -6.72 0.28 -20.35
CA THR A 210 -7.13 1.37 -21.25
C THR A 210 -6.04 1.70 -22.27
N LYS A 211 -5.06 0.82 -22.49
CA LYS A 211 -3.93 1.09 -23.39
C LYS A 211 -4.33 1.49 -24.81
N TYR A 212 -5.46 0.97 -25.33
CA TYR A 212 -5.99 1.32 -26.66
C TYR A 212 -7.06 2.42 -26.64
N LYS A 213 -7.08 3.26 -25.59
CA LYS A 213 -8.03 4.37 -25.43
C LYS A 213 -7.37 5.76 -25.50
N ASN A 214 -6.06 5.79 -25.76
CA ASN A 214 -5.27 7.02 -25.92
C ASN A 214 -5.42 7.98 -24.73
N GLN A 215 -5.43 7.43 -23.52
CA GLN A 215 -5.47 8.21 -22.29
C GLN A 215 -4.11 8.90 -22.07
N GLY A 216 -4.11 9.97 -21.27
CA GLY A 216 -2.91 10.73 -20.94
C GLY A 216 -2.65 10.73 -19.45
N PHE A 217 -1.42 10.43 -19.05
CA PHE A 217 -0.98 10.48 -17.66
C PHE A 217 0.24 11.38 -17.54
N ILE A 218 0.17 12.41 -16.70
CA ILE A 218 1.30 13.28 -16.33
C ILE A 218 1.61 13.05 -14.86
N LEU A 219 2.80 12.53 -14.58
CA LEU A 219 3.23 12.17 -13.23
C LEU A 219 4.38 13.11 -12.82
N GLU A 220 4.11 14.06 -11.94
CA GLU A 220 5.15 14.95 -11.43
C GLU A 220 6.01 14.23 -10.38
N TYR A 221 7.32 14.18 -10.61
CA TYR A 221 8.28 13.54 -9.72
C TYR A 221 9.32 14.55 -9.21
N THR A 222 9.53 14.61 -7.90
CA THR A 222 10.58 15.45 -7.30
C THR A 222 11.83 14.64 -6.94
N ILE A 223 12.98 14.99 -7.52
CA ILE A 223 14.28 14.42 -7.14
C ILE A 223 14.72 14.99 -5.78
N SER A 224 15.23 14.12 -4.90
CA SER A 224 15.80 14.45 -3.59
C SER A 224 16.71 13.31 -3.09
N ASP A 225 17.39 13.48 -1.95
CA ASP A 225 18.25 12.44 -1.36
C ASP A 225 17.52 11.11 -1.11
N GLY A 226 16.21 11.15 -0.79
CA GLY A 226 15.38 9.94 -0.64
C GLY A 226 14.83 9.37 -1.94
N TYR A 227 14.86 10.15 -3.02
CA TYR A 227 14.23 9.84 -4.31
C TYR A 227 15.14 10.28 -5.46
N SER A 228 16.10 9.41 -5.79
CA SER A 228 17.13 9.71 -6.77
C SER A 228 16.64 9.56 -8.22
N LEU A 229 17.50 9.93 -9.18
CA LEU A 229 17.28 9.67 -10.60
C LEU A 229 17.08 8.16 -10.90
N ASP A 230 17.71 7.28 -10.13
CA ASP A 230 17.52 5.83 -10.29
C ASP A 230 16.13 5.39 -9.83
N SER A 231 15.58 6.03 -8.80
CA SER A 231 14.19 5.81 -8.37
C SER A 231 13.19 6.22 -9.43
N VAL A 232 13.45 7.30 -10.19
CA VAL A 232 12.63 7.69 -11.35
C VAL A 232 12.64 6.62 -12.44
N LYS A 233 13.84 6.09 -12.76
CA LYS A 233 13.98 5.01 -13.76
C LYS A 233 13.31 3.71 -13.30
N ASN A 234 13.34 3.42 -11.99
CA ASN A 234 12.62 2.27 -11.44
C ASN A 234 11.11 2.45 -11.59
N LEU A 235 10.57 3.62 -11.28
CA LEU A 235 9.15 3.92 -11.51
C LEU A 235 8.78 3.78 -13.00
N GLN A 236 9.63 4.25 -13.92
CA GLN A 236 9.43 4.08 -15.36
C GLN A 236 9.33 2.59 -15.72
N ARG A 237 10.27 1.76 -15.24
CA ARG A 237 10.28 0.31 -15.50
C ARG A 237 9.03 -0.36 -14.95
N GLU A 238 8.62 -0.01 -13.74
CA GLU A 238 7.43 -0.57 -13.09
C GLU A 238 6.15 -0.27 -13.88
N ILE A 239 5.99 0.97 -14.35
CA ILE A 239 4.82 1.35 -15.18
C ILE A 239 4.90 0.70 -16.57
N SER A 240 6.09 0.55 -17.14
CA SER A 240 6.30 -0.04 -18.47
C SER A 240 5.83 -1.49 -18.57
N ILE A 241 5.65 -2.20 -17.44
CA ILE A 241 5.06 -3.55 -17.39
C ILE A 241 3.63 -3.57 -18.00
N ALA A 242 2.93 -2.42 -18.00
CA ALA A 242 1.62 -2.26 -18.63
C ALA A 242 1.64 -2.32 -20.18
N GLU A 243 2.82 -2.36 -20.80
CA GLU A 243 3.02 -2.31 -22.26
C GLU A 243 2.37 -1.07 -22.90
N VAL A 244 2.78 0.09 -22.40
CA VAL A 244 2.44 1.41 -22.92
C VAL A 244 3.72 2.24 -23.07
N ASP A 245 3.63 3.35 -23.80
CA ASP A 245 4.75 4.28 -23.94
C ASP A 245 4.92 5.11 -22.66
N VAL A 246 6.05 4.91 -21.96
CA VAL A 246 6.40 5.64 -20.74
C VAL A 246 7.62 6.52 -20.99
N HIS A 247 7.41 7.83 -21.04
CA HIS A 247 8.43 8.83 -21.33
C HIS A 247 8.95 9.49 -20.06
N LEU A 248 10.27 9.67 -19.99
CA LEU A 248 10.92 10.49 -18.97
C LEU A 248 11.13 11.90 -19.52
N CYS A 249 10.50 12.88 -18.88
CA CYS A 249 10.55 14.28 -19.28
C CYS A 249 11.29 15.09 -18.21
N ARG A 250 12.60 15.31 -18.40
CA ARG A 250 13.39 16.13 -17.48
C ARG A 250 13.01 17.59 -17.67
N LEU A 251 12.67 18.27 -16.58
CA LEU A 251 12.60 19.73 -16.60
C LEU A 251 13.93 20.33 -16.15
N GLU A 252 14.51 21.13 -17.03
CA GLU A 252 15.72 21.89 -16.73
C GLU A 252 15.38 23.17 -15.94
N LYS A 253 16.41 23.78 -15.34
CA LYS A 253 16.28 25.09 -14.67
C LYS A 253 15.64 26.10 -15.62
N MET A 254 14.90 27.06 -15.06
CA MET A 254 14.35 28.16 -15.86
C MET A 254 15.50 28.94 -16.49
N ARG A 255 15.38 29.33 -17.76
CA ARG A 255 16.41 30.13 -18.41
C ARG A 255 16.41 31.55 -17.85
N ASP A 256 17.59 32.13 -17.67
CA ASP A 256 17.77 33.45 -17.04
C ASP A 256 16.96 34.58 -17.71
N GLU A 257 16.70 34.44 -19.00
CA GLU A 257 15.91 35.42 -19.78
C GLU A 257 14.50 35.60 -19.21
N TYR A 258 13.90 34.57 -18.61
CA TYR A 258 12.54 34.61 -18.07
C TYR A 258 12.45 35.05 -16.61
N ILE A 259 13.59 35.24 -15.93
CA ILE A 259 13.62 35.58 -14.49
C ILE A 259 12.97 36.95 -14.24
N ALA A 260 13.24 37.93 -15.10
CA ALA A 260 12.64 39.26 -14.96
C ALA A 260 11.12 39.20 -15.08
N ASP A 261 10.62 38.51 -16.11
CA ASP A 261 9.19 38.37 -16.38
C ASP A 261 8.48 37.56 -15.29
N LEU A 262 9.13 36.51 -14.76
CA LEU A 262 8.62 35.74 -13.63
C LEU A 262 8.42 36.64 -12.41
N LEU A 263 9.45 37.42 -12.06
CA LEU A 263 9.41 38.32 -10.91
C LEU A 263 8.37 39.43 -11.12
N GLU A 264 8.26 40.00 -12.32
CA GLU A 264 7.20 40.96 -12.65
C GLU A 264 5.79 40.35 -12.52
N ALA A 265 5.62 39.09 -12.93
CA ALA A 265 4.35 38.39 -12.81
C ALA A 265 3.96 38.08 -11.36
N GLN A 266 4.93 37.89 -10.47
CA GLN A 266 4.70 37.56 -9.06
C GLN A 266 4.64 38.80 -8.16
N LEU A 267 5.50 39.80 -8.36
CA LEU A 267 5.63 40.97 -7.50
C LEU A 267 4.58 42.06 -7.82
N ASN A 268 4.23 42.86 -6.81
CA ASN A 268 3.19 43.90 -6.88
C ASN A 268 3.77 45.31 -7.09
N VAL A 269 4.98 45.43 -7.66
CA VAL A 269 5.77 46.68 -7.71
C VAL A 269 6.05 47.13 -9.15
N HIS A 270 6.26 48.44 -9.34
CA HIS A 270 6.75 49.03 -10.59
C HIS A 270 8.05 48.35 -11.06
N SER A 271 8.23 48.29 -12.38
CA SER A 271 9.28 47.55 -13.10
C SER A 271 10.60 47.52 -12.33
N PRO A 272 11.13 46.32 -11.98
CA PRO A 272 12.32 46.21 -11.16
C PRO A 272 13.51 46.92 -11.81
N ASP A 273 14.29 47.66 -11.02
CA ASP A 273 15.56 48.24 -11.48
C ASP A 273 16.47 47.14 -12.04
N ILE A 274 17.23 47.46 -13.07
CA ILE A 274 18.26 46.60 -13.69
C ILE A 274 19.16 45.97 -12.61
N HIS A 275 19.51 46.71 -11.56
CA HIS A 275 20.32 46.17 -10.46
C HIS A 275 19.64 45.02 -9.71
N PHE A 276 18.34 45.16 -9.40
CA PHE A 276 17.56 44.08 -8.80
C PHE A 276 17.55 42.84 -9.69
N VAL A 277 17.27 43.01 -10.99
CA VAL A 277 17.18 41.89 -11.93
C VAL A 277 18.52 41.18 -12.07
N ILE A 278 19.63 41.92 -12.13
CA ILE A 278 20.99 41.34 -12.17
C ILE A 278 21.26 40.51 -10.91
N ASN A 279 20.97 41.08 -9.73
CA ASN A 279 21.21 40.41 -8.46
C ASN A 279 20.31 39.18 -8.27
N ALA A 280 19.04 39.25 -8.67
CA ALA A 280 18.12 38.12 -8.64
C ALA A 280 18.55 36.99 -9.59
N LYS A 281 19.05 37.32 -10.79
CA LYS A 281 19.63 36.33 -11.71
C LYS A 281 20.88 35.67 -11.14
N LYS A 282 21.75 36.46 -10.49
CA LYS A 282 22.93 35.94 -9.79
C LYS A 282 22.50 35.00 -8.65
N HIS A 283 21.55 35.42 -7.82
CA HIS A 283 21.00 34.61 -6.74
C HIS A 283 20.46 33.25 -7.22
N TYR A 284 19.65 33.28 -8.28
CA TYR A 284 19.06 32.09 -8.89
C TYR A 284 20.09 31.06 -9.34
N LYS A 285 21.20 31.52 -9.92
CA LYS A 285 22.28 30.65 -10.42
C LYS A 285 23.18 30.13 -9.32
N ASP A 286 23.63 31.04 -8.46
CA ASP A 286 24.78 30.80 -7.59
C ASP A 286 24.36 30.23 -6.23
N TYR A 287 23.11 30.45 -5.79
CA TYR A 287 22.66 30.10 -4.43
C TYR A 287 21.34 29.32 -4.40
N SER A 288 20.35 29.68 -5.21
CA SER A 288 19.03 29.00 -5.22
C SER A 288 19.07 27.62 -5.89
N GLU A 289 20.17 27.32 -6.60
CA GLU A 289 20.35 26.13 -7.44
C GLU A 289 19.17 25.90 -8.41
N GLY A 290 18.47 26.95 -8.83
CA GLY A 290 17.33 26.82 -9.75
C GLY A 290 15.95 26.74 -9.06
N ASN A 291 15.89 26.80 -7.73
CA ASN A 291 14.65 26.83 -6.97
C ASN A 291 13.94 28.20 -7.13
N LEU A 292 12.81 28.19 -7.84
CA LEU A 292 12.01 29.38 -8.09
C LEU A 292 11.32 29.94 -6.83
N TRP A 293 11.04 29.10 -5.84
CA TRP A 293 10.44 29.55 -4.57
C TRP A 293 11.44 30.40 -3.78
N ASP A 294 12.67 29.92 -3.67
CA ASP A 294 13.76 30.65 -2.99
C ASP A 294 14.06 31.98 -3.69
N LEU A 295 14.02 32.01 -5.03
CA LEU A 295 14.14 33.24 -5.80
C LEU A 295 13.01 34.25 -5.50
N ILE A 296 11.77 33.77 -5.34
CA ILE A 296 10.64 34.63 -4.97
C ILE A 296 10.81 35.13 -3.53
N ASP A 297 11.35 34.31 -2.60
CA ASP A 297 11.69 34.77 -1.25
C ASP A 297 12.82 35.81 -1.27
N TYR A 298 13.89 35.60 -2.05
CA TYR A 298 14.96 36.58 -2.27
C TYR A 298 14.39 37.93 -2.73
N ALA A 299 13.52 37.90 -3.74
CA ALA A 299 12.89 39.10 -4.28
C ALA A 299 12.04 39.87 -3.26
N ARG A 300 11.41 39.19 -2.30
CA ARG A 300 10.62 39.84 -1.24
C ARG A 300 11.51 40.66 -0.32
N MET A 301 12.62 40.05 0.08
CA MET A 301 13.54 40.53 1.11
C MET A 301 14.61 41.47 0.55
N TYR A 302 14.57 41.75 -0.75
CA TYR A 302 15.59 42.53 -1.44
C TYR A 302 15.79 43.93 -0.82
N ASP A 303 14.70 44.64 -0.52
CA ASP A 303 14.75 46.00 0.04
C ASP A 303 15.23 46.02 1.51
N ASP A 304 15.10 44.90 2.23
CA ASP A 304 15.41 44.81 3.67
C ASP A 304 16.91 44.52 3.94
N HIS A 305 17.68 44.16 2.91
CA HIS A 305 19.05 43.67 3.04
C HIS A 305 20.08 44.39 2.14
N THR A 306 19.78 45.60 1.66
CA THR A 306 20.66 46.37 0.77
C THR A 306 21.99 46.85 1.40
N GLU A 307 22.32 46.48 2.64
CA GLU A 307 23.60 46.80 3.27
C GLU A 307 24.39 45.51 3.62
N ASN A 308 25.17 45.02 2.65
CA ASN A 308 26.40 44.21 2.82
C ASN A 308 26.33 42.68 3.14
N GLY A 309 25.25 41.95 2.82
CA GLY A 309 25.23 40.47 2.96
C GLY A 309 24.81 39.72 1.70
N GLU A 310 25.57 38.69 1.30
CA GLU A 310 25.08 37.67 0.36
C GLU A 310 23.97 36.85 1.06
N LEU A 311 22.72 36.95 0.60
CA LEU A 311 21.61 36.14 1.12
C LEU A 311 21.73 34.72 0.58
N THR A 312 22.27 33.79 1.37
CA THR A 312 22.45 32.39 0.94
C THR A 312 21.20 31.53 1.09
N SER A 313 20.27 31.88 2.01
CA SER A 313 19.00 31.15 2.19
C SER A 313 17.82 32.07 2.58
N PRO A 314 17.25 32.81 1.62
CA PRO A 314 16.07 33.66 1.82
C PRO A 314 14.88 32.97 2.49
N THR A 315 14.53 31.74 2.06
CA THR A 315 13.42 30.99 2.70
C THR A 315 13.68 30.74 4.18
N LEU A 316 14.90 30.36 4.57
CA LEU A 316 15.28 30.17 5.98
C LEU A 316 15.24 31.50 6.75
N LEU A 317 15.72 32.58 6.14
CA LEU A 317 15.73 33.89 6.77
C LEU A 317 14.31 34.41 7.02
N ASN A 318 13.40 34.21 6.06
CA ASN A 318 11.97 34.50 6.24
C ASN A 318 11.41 33.74 7.46
N LEU A 319 11.75 32.46 7.62
CA LEU A 319 11.35 31.68 8.80
C LEU A 319 11.95 32.21 10.11
N LYS A 320 13.22 32.63 10.10
CA LYS A 320 13.91 33.22 11.27
C LYS A 320 13.36 34.58 11.69
N ASN A 321 12.87 35.36 10.73
CA ASN A 321 12.32 36.71 10.97
C ASN A 321 10.87 36.70 11.48
N LEU A 322 10.19 35.56 11.47
CA LEU A 322 8.87 35.41 12.09
C LEU A 322 8.94 35.63 13.60
N SER A 323 7.84 36.10 14.18
CA SER A 323 7.66 36.08 15.63
C SER A 323 7.88 34.68 16.21
N GLN A 324 8.34 34.60 17.46
CA GLN A 324 8.59 33.33 18.12
C GLN A 324 7.33 32.45 18.13
N GLU A 325 6.17 33.05 18.40
CA GLU A 325 4.84 32.44 18.32
C GLU A 325 4.49 31.91 16.92
N SER A 326 4.81 32.64 15.86
CA SER A 326 4.64 32.16 14.48
C SER A 326 5.58 30.99 14.17
N GLN A 327 6.80 30.98 14.71
CA GLN A 327 7.72 29.84 14.58
C GLN A 327 7.22 28.60 15.32
N TYR A 328 6.50 28.74 16.44
CA TYR A 328 5.79 27.62 17.08
C TYR A 328 4.77 26.99 16.12
N ILE A 329 4.01 27.80 15.37
CA ILE A 329 3.04 27.29 14.37
C ILE A 329 3.77 26.53 13.25
N VAL A 330 4.89 27.05 12.76
CA VAL A 330 5.74 26.38 11.75
C VAL A 330 6.23 25.03 12.27
N SER A 331 6.74 24.97 13.50
CA SER A 331 7.19 23.71 14.14
C SER A 331 6.04 22.71 14.32
N ILE A 332 4.85 23.18 14.74
CA ILE A 332 3.65 22.32 14.80
C ILE A 332 3.35 21.75 13.42
N LEU A 333 3.32 22.57 12.36
CA LEU A 333 3.11 22.08 10.99
C LEU A 333 4.20 21.10 10.55
N TYR A 334 5.46 21.32 10.92
CA TYR A 334 6.56 20.38 10.67
C TYR A 334 6.30 19.00 11.30
N TYR A 335 5.87 18.93 12.56
CA TYR A 335 5.48 17.67 13.20
C TYR A 335 4.28 17.00 12.50
N HIS A 336 3.40 17.79 11.86
CA HIS A 336 2.24 17.33 11.08
C HIS A 336 2.49 17.24 9.58
N SER A 337 3.74 17.12 9.15
CA SER A 337 4.05 16.89 7.73
C SER A 337 3.57 18.03 6.80
N GLY A 338 3.57 19.26 7.30
CA GLY A 338 3.26 20.48 6.56
C GLY A 338 1.78 20.76 6.35
N ARG A 339 0.87 19.93 6.88
CA ARG A 339 -0.59 20.13 6.81
C ARG A 339 -1.30 19.63 8.07
N ILE A 340 -2.27 20.39 8.56
CA ILE A 340 -3.08 19.97 9.70
C ILE A 340 -4.54 20.41 9.51
N ASN A 341 -5.48 19.60 9.99
CA ASN A 341 -6.87 20.04 10.07
C ASN A 341 -6.97 21.21 11.06
N LYS A 342 -7.65 22.28 10.65
CA LYS A 342 -7.73 23.52 11.41
C LYS A 342 -8.31 23.29 12.81
N LYS A 343 -9.36 22.48 12.94
CA LYS A 343 -9.94 22.12 14.25
C LYS A 343 -8.92 21.45 15.17
N VAL A 344 -8.09 20.55 14.64
CA VAL A 344 -7.06 19.85 15.41
C VAL A 344 -6.00 20.84 15.89
N PHE A 345 -5.55 21.72 15.00
CA PHE A 345 -4.60 22.78 15.33
C PHE A 345 -5.11 23.68 16.47
N TYR A 346 -6.35 24.17 16.39
CA TYR A 346 -6.92 25.01 17.45
C TYR A 346 -6.97 24.29 18.79
N ASN A 347 -7.28 22.99 18.81
CA ASN A 347 -7.27 22.23 20.07
C ASN A 347 -5.86 22.12 20.65
N ILE A 348 -4.85 21.82 19.83
CA ILE A 348 -3.44 21.80 20.26
C ILE A 348 -3.05 23.17 20.84
N TRP A 349 -3.36 24.24 20.12
CA TRP A 349 -2.95 25.59 20.49
C TRP A 349 -3.61 26.02 21.80
N THR A 350 -4.93 25.87 21.90
CA THR A 350 -5.68 26.29 23.09
C THR A 350 -5.38 25.43 24.32
N SER A 351 -5.10 24.14 24.16
CA SER A 351 -4.83 23.27 25.31
C SER A 351 -3.40 23.33 25.81
N GLU A 352 -2.41 23.54 24.93
CA GLU A 352 -1.00 23.45 25.32
C GLU A 352 -0.21 24.75 25.16
N PHE A 353 -0.64 25.74 24.37
CA PHE A 353 0.16 26.95 24.08
C PHE A 353 -0.45 28.26 24.63
N SER A 354 -1.72 28.24 25.04
CA SER A 354 -2.39 29.24 25.89
C SER A 354 -2.17 30.71 25.51
N ASN A 355 -2.86 31.18 24.46
CA ASN A 355 -3.15 32.60 24.19
C ASN A 355 -4.58 32.77 23.65
N SER A 356 -5.15 33.97 23.72
CA SER A 356 -6.54 34.26 23.33
C SER A 356 -6.77 34.02 21.82
N GLU A 357 -8.01 33.69 21.38
CA GLU A 357 -8.33 33.50 19.95
C GLU A 357 -7.92 34.71 19.08
N ASN A 358 -8.00 35.93 19.63
CA ASN A 358 -7.60 37.18 18.97
C ASN A 358 -6.11 37.28 18.66
N ASP A 359 -5.25 36.56 19.39
CA ASP A 359 -3.81 36.54 19.13
C ASP A 359 -3.47 35.59 17.98
N LEU A 360 -4.27 34.53 17.79
CA LEU A 360 -4.04 33.56 16.71
C LEU A 360 -4.31 34.15 15.33
N ASP A 361 -5.33 35.00 15.20
CA ASP A 361 -5.64 35.67 13.93
C ASP A 361 -4.51 36.60 13.48
N LYS A 362 -3.81 37.24 14.43
CA LYS A 362 -2.61 38.05 14.13
C LYS A 362 -1.46 37.18 13.64
N LEU A 363 -1.22 36.04 14.28
CA LEU A 363 -0.17 35.09 13.87
C LEU A 363 -0.47 34.48 12.50
N PHE A 364 -1.71 34.10 12.21
CA PHE A 364 -2.10 33.66 10.88
C PHE A 364 -1.99 34.77 9.84
N LEU A 365 -2.34 36.01 10.19
CA LEU A 365 -2.14 37.14 9.30
C LEU A 365 -0.66 37.35 8.98
N GLU A 366 0.24 37.26 9.97
CA GLU A 366 1.69 37.31 9.79
C GLU A 366 2.15 36.19 8.84
N LEU A 367 1.78 34.94 9.13
CA LEU A 367 2.19 33.77 8.33
C LEU A 367 1.63 33.80 6.89
N VAL A 368 0.39 34.27 6.69
CA VAL A 368 -0.22 34.41 5.36
C VAL A 368 0.41 35.59 4.60
N THR A 369 0.70 36.70 5.28
CA THR A 369 1.35 37.88 4.67
C THR A 369 2.77 37.53 4.21
N ASN A 370 3.51 36.75 5.01
CA ASN A 370 4.82 36.21 4.65
C ASN A 370 4.75 34.98 3.73
N GLN A 371 3.55 34.56 3.33
CA GLN A 371 3.25 33.40 2.46
C GLN A 371 3.86 32.08 2.94
N VAL A 372 3.98 31.93 4.26
CA VAL A 372 4.45 30.69 4.89
C VAL A 372 3.35 29.64 4.82
N ILE A 373 2.12 30.04 5.11
CA ILE A 373 0.96 29.14 5.15
C ILE A 373 -0.15 29.58 4.21
N CYS A 374 -1.04 28.64 3.91
CA CYS A 374 -2.34 28.90 3.30
C CYS A 374 -3.43 28.07 4.00
N THR A 375 -4.67 28.57 3.92
CA THR A 375 -5.86 27.86 4.36
C THR A 375 -6.59 27.30 3.15
N LYS A 376 -6.91 26.00 3.18
CA LYS A 376 -7.67 25.32 2.13
C LYS A 376 -8.98 24.80 2.70
N THR A 377 -10.08 25.08 2.02
CA THR A 377 -11.42 24.63 2.40
C THR A 377 -11.83 23.46 1.50
N ASN A 378 -12.18 22.32 2.09
CA ASN A 378 -12.68 21.15 1.37
C ASN A 378 -14.01 20.69 1.98
N GLY A 379 -15.11 21.34 1.58
CA GLY A 379 -16.40 21.17 2.26
C GLY A 379 -16.32 21.66 3.70
N ASP A 380 -16.73 20.83 4.67
CA ASP A 380 -16.70 21.16 6.11
C ASP A 380 -15.32 21.04 6.76
N ASN A 381 -14.29 20.59 6.02
CA ASN A 381 -12.94 20.43 6.54
C ASN A 381 -12.03 21.57 6.07
N GLU A 382 -11.73 22.49 6.98
CA GLU A 382 -10.68 23.48 6.81
C GLU A 382 -9.31 22.91 7.22
N GLN A 383 -8.31 23.17 6.40
CA GLN A 383 -6.93 22.76 6.63
C GLN A 383 -5.98 23.95 6.56
N ILE A 384 -4.98 23.92 7.43
CA ILE A 384 -3.83 24.82 7.40
C ILE A 384 -2.68 24.03 6.78
N SER A 385 -2.01 24.58 5.79
CA SER A 385 -0.86 23.92 5.15
C SER A 385 0.23 24.93 4.80
N PHE A 386 1.47 24.47 4.72
CA PHE A 386 2.53 25.25 4.09
C PHE A 386 2.14 25.63 2.66
N MET A 387 2.51 26.84 2.24
CA MET A 387 2.22 27.34 0.90
C MET A 387 2.97 26.53 -0.17
N HIS A 388 4.21 26.11 0.13
CA HIS A 388 5.07 25.36 -0.77
C HIS A 388 5.94 24.36 0.00
N ALA A 389 6.32 23.24 -0.64
CA ALA A 389 7.12 22.18 -0.01
C ALA A 389 8.52 22.65 0.42
N SER A 390 9.11 23.62 -0.30
CA SER A 390 10.43 24.18 0.05
C SER A 390 10.49 24.82 1.44
N ILE A 391 9.36 25.30 1.97
CA ILE A 391 9.31 25.88 3.32
C ILE A 391 9.57 24.79 4.37
N LEU A 392 8.95 23.62 4.19
CA LEU A 392 9.15 22.47 5.06
C LEU A 392 10.59 21.95 4.96
N ASP A 393 11.14 21.89 3.75
CA ASP A 393 12.52 21.42 3.51
C ASP A 393 13.53 22.36 4.17
N ALA A 394 13.40 23.68 3.96
CA ALA A 394 14.26 24.68 4.58
C ALA A 394 14.23 24.62 6.12
N TYR A 395 13.04 24.39 6.71
CA TYR A 395 12.92 24.20 8.15
C TYR A 395 13.63 22.90 8.62
N LYS A 396 13.40 21.80 7.90
CA LYS A 396 13.93 20.47 8.23
C LYS A 396 15.46 20.38 8.12
N GLU A 397 16.04 21.02 7.11
CA GLU A 397 17.50 21.04 6.90
C GLU A 397 18.23 21.90 7.93
N ASN A 398 17.52 22.82 8.60
CA ASN A 398 18.08 23.79 9.54
C ASN A 398 17.48 23.65 10.96
N LEU A 399 17.12 22.45 11.39
CA LEU A 399 16.55 22.20 12.74
C LEU A 399 17.45 22.70 13.87
N SER A 400 18.78 22.77 13.66
CA SER A 400 19.73 23.33 14.63
C SER A 400 19.46 24.80 14.97
N ASP A 401 18.82 25.54 14.07
CA ASP A 401 18.49 26.95 14.28
C ASP A 401 17.21 27.15 15.10
N PHE A 402 16.41 26.09 15.29
CA PHE A 402 15.10 26.14 15.94
C PHE A 402 15.03 25.26 17.20
N VAL A 403 16.18 24.82 17.74
CA VAL A 403 16.28 23.80 18.81
C VAL A 403 15.39 24.10 20.02
N ASP A 404 15.37 25.34 20.50
CA ASP A 404 14.59 25.69 21.70
C ASP A 404 13.08 25.61 21.44
N ILE A 405 12.64 26.07 20.26
CA ILE A 405 11.25 26.03 19.83
C ILE A 405 10.82 24.58 19.63
N ASP A 406 11.60 23.80 18.88
CA ASP A 406 11.29 22.40 18.62
C ASP A 406 11.27 21.57 19.91
N LYS A 407 12.14 21.85 20.87
CA LYS A 407 12.15 21.16 22.17
C LYS A 407 10.89 21.44 22.98
N ASP A 408 10.39 22.67 22.98
CA ASP A 408 9.16 23.02 23.70
C ASP A 408 7.91 22.50 22.96
N VAL A 409 7.85 22.64 21.63
CA VAL A 409 6.79 22.05 20.80
C VAL A 409 6.74 20.54 20.96
N TYR A 410 7.88 19.87 20.93
CA TYR A 410 8.01 18.44 21.20
C TYR A 410 7.35 18.07 22.53
N LYS A 411 7.65 18.80 23.61
CA LYS A 411 7.12 18.53 24.95
C LYS A 411 5.61 18.68 24.98
N ARG A 412 5.09 19.76 24.40
CA ARG A 412 3.65 20.09 24.37
C ARG A 412 2.85 19.14 23.47
N LEU A 413 3.33 18.86 22.26
CA LEU A 413 2.72 17.86 21.39
C LEU A 413 2.75 16.47 21.99
N SER A 414 3.84 16.08 22.66
CA SER A 414 3.92 14.81 23.39
C SER A 414 2.82 14.68 24.44
N LEU A 415 2.55 15.76 25.18
CA LEU A 415 1.52 15.81 26.22
C LEU A 415 0.11 15.75 25.60
N PHE A 416 -0.16 16.58 24.60
CA PHE A 416 -1.45 16.59 23.90
C PHE A 416 -1.78 15.23 23.31
N TYR A 417 -0.85 14.64 22.56
CA TYR A 417 -1.11 13.39 21.89
C TYR A 417 -1.15 12.20 22.84
N ALA A 418 -0.45 12.24 23.98
CA ALA A 418 -0.62 11.25 25.04
C ALA A 418 -2.04 11.30 25.61
N LYS A 419 -2.57 12.50 25.90
CA LYS A 419 -3.96 12.70 26.36
C LYS A 419 -4.98 12.16 25.34
N VAL A 420 -4.78 12.43 24.05
CA VAL A 420 -5.64 11.88 22.98
C VAL A 420 -5.55 10.35 22.94
N TYR A 421 -4.34 9.81 23.03
CA TYR A 421 -4.10 8.38 22.98
C TYR A 421 -4.72 7.60 24.15
N GLU A 422 -4.70 8.20 25.35
CA GLU A 422 -5.34 7.71 26.56
C GLU A 422 -6.88 7.86 26.52
N GLY A 423 -7.42 8.58 25.53
CA GLY A 423 -8.85 8.79 25.34
C GLY A 423 -9.44 9.96 26.13
N THR A 424 -8.60 10.78 26.77
CA THR A 424 -9.05 11.97 27.52
C THR A 424 -9.45 13.14 26.61
N VAL A 425 -8.95 13.16 25.38
CA VAL A 425 -9.28 14.16 24.34
C VAL A 425 -9.69 13.43 23.06
N THR A 426 -10.83 13.77 22.47
CA THR A 426 -11.43 13.04 21.32
C THR A 426 -11.45 13.84 20.01
N VAL A 427 -10.46 14.71 19.83
CA VAL A 427 -10.38 15.63 18.68
C VAL A 427 -9.86 14.94 17.41
N VAL A 428 -8.97 13.95 17.58
CA VAL A 428 -8.45 13.10 16.51
C VAL A 428 -8.47 11.65 16.95
N SER A 429 -8.32 10.73 15.99
CA SER A 429 -8.33 9.30 16.30
C SER A 429 -7.11 8.89 17.10
N LYS A 430 -7.26 7.80 17.87
CA LYS A 430 -6.16 7.22 18.66
C LYS A 430 -4.99 6.79 17.76
N GLU A 431 -5.27 6.35 16.53
CA GLU A 431 -4.28 5.97 15.53
C GLU A 431 -3.46 7.18 15.06
N ALA A 432 -4.12 8.30 14.75
CA ALA A 432 -3.43 9.54 14.37
C ALA A 432 -2.54 10.04 15.51
N ALA A 433 -3.04 9.96 16.76
CA ALA A 433 -2.24 10.29 17.93
C ALA A 433 -1.02 9.37 18.09
N TRP A 434 -1.22 8.06 17.93
CA TRP A 434 -0.14 7.07 17.98
C TRP A 434 0.95 7.37 16.94
N GLN A 435 0.60 7.69 15.69
CA GLN A 435 1.56 8.00 14.63
C GLN A 435 2.43 9.22 14.99
N ILE A 436 1.82 10.26 15.53
CA ILE A 436 2.53 11.46 15.97
C ILE A 436 3.42 11.13 17.18
N LEU A 437 2.92 10.38 18.17
CA LEU A 437 3.70 9.97 19.35
C LEU A 437 4.93 9.15 18.97
N VAL A 438 4.80 8.19 18.04
CA VAL A 438 5.96 7.42 17.59
C VAL A 438 6.97 8.30 16.87
N LYS A 439 6.51 9.20 15.98
CA LYS A 439 7.39 10.16 15.29
C LYS A 439 8.16 11.02 16.32
N ILE A 440 7.45 11.53 17.32
CA ILE A 440 7.99 12.39 18.38
C ILE A 440 8.96 11.59 19.27
N TYR A 441 8.52 10.49 19.88
CA TYR A 441 9.34 9.71 20.82
C TYR A 441 10.56 9.05 20.20
N SER A 442 10.53 8.75 18.89
CA SER A 442 11.69 8.11 18.23
C SER A 442 12.97 8.94 18.35
N VAL A 443 12.86 10.27 18.39
CA VAL A 443 14.02 11.15 18.44
C VAL A 443 14.57 11.29 19.87
N ASN A 444 13.68 11.39 20.85
CA ASN A 444 14.03 11.90 22.18
C ASN A 444 13.77 10.92 23.34
N ASN A 445 12.90 9.92 23.20
CA ASN A 445 12.49 9.01 24.28
C ASN A 445 12.09 7.60 23.76
N PRO A 446 13.02 6.81 23.18
CA PRO A 446 12.68 5.54 22.54
C PRO A 446 12.06 4.51 23.49
N GLU A 447 12.36 4.55 24.80
CA GLU A 447 11.77 3.63 25.78
C GLU A 447 10.24 3.77 25.90
N LYS A 448 9.69 4.98 25.68
CA LYS A 448 8.23 5.20 25.70
C LYS A 448 7.51 4.50 24.56
N ILE A 449 8.21 4.17 23.49
CA ILE A 449 7.64 3.44 22.34
C ILE A 449 7.24 2.02 22.75
N MET A 450 7.86 1.42 23.77
CA MET A 450 7.51 0.05 24.22
C MET A 450 6.04 -0.07 24.66
N GLY A 451 5.51 0.94 25.36
CA GLY A 451 4.09 0.99 25.72
C GLY A 451 3.20 1.10 24.49
N LEU A 452 3.62 1.88 23.49
CA LEU A 452 2.89 2.09 22.24
C LEU A 452 2.85 0.86 21.32
N LEU A 453 3.90 0.01 21.32
CA LEU A 453 3.97 -1.18 20.45
C LEU A 453 3.01 -2.30 20.86
N THR A 454 2.66 -2.40 22.14
CA THR A 454 1.76 -3.46 22.63
C THR A 454 0.33 -3.21 22.14
N ASP A 455 -0.10 -1.95 22.17
CA ASP A 455 -1.41 -1.51 21.66
C ASP A 455 -1.44 -1.45 20.11
N PHE A 456 -0.29 -1.20 19.47
CA PHE A 456 -0.15 -1.18 18.02
C PHE A 456 -0.60 -2.49 17.38
N GLN A 457 -0.28 -3.62 18.03
CA GLN A 457 -0.63 -4.96 17.55
C GLN A 457 -2.15 -5.21 17.50
N THR A 458 -2.93 -4.58 18.37
CA THR A 458 -4.36 -4.87 18.54
C THR A 458 -5.27 -3.90 17.79
N ASN A 459 -4.92 -2.62 17.69
CA ASN A 459 -5.84 -1.58 17.20
C ASN A 459 -5.37 -0.82 15.93
N THR A 460 -4.05 -0.72 15.70
CA THR A 460 -3.52 0.24 14.71
C THR A 460 -3.00 -0.44 13.42
N LEU A 461 -2.50 -1.67 13.50
CA LEU A 461 -1.94 -2.42 12.35
C LEU A 461 -2.88 -2.60 11.14
N ARG A 462 -4.19 -2.44 11.31
CA ARG A 462 -5.15 -2.53 10.19
C ARG A 462 -5.14 -1.29 9.29
N ASN A 463 -4.74 -0.15 9.83
CA ASN A 463 -4.96 1.15 9.21
C ASN A 463 -3.66 1.84 8.77
N ILE A 464 -2.50 1.23 9.01
CA ILE A 464 -1.19 1.78 8.65
C ILE A 464 -0.58 0.92 7.54
N SER A 465 0.09 1.57 6.58
CA SER A 465 0.76 0.85 5.49
C SER A 465 1.91 -0.02 6.01
N ARG A 466 2.29 -1.02 5.21
CA ARG A 466 3.48 -1.84 5.49
C ARG A 466 4.72 -0.96 5.60
N ASP A 467 4.91 -0.07 4.64
CA ASP A 467 6.09 0.79 4.56
C ASP A 467 6.14 1.78 5.74
N SER A 468 5.00 2.37 6.11
CA SER A 468 4.90 3.21 7.32
C SER A 468 5.20 2.40 8.58
N THR A 469 4.64 1.18 8.68
CA THR A 469 4.90 0.28 9.81
C THR A 469 6.40 0.03 9.92
N TRP A 470 7.07 -0.32 8.82
CA TRP A 470 8.50 -0.53 8.82
C TRP A 470 9.28 0.74 9.18
N HIS A 471 8.94 1.90 8.61
CA HIS A 471 9.60 3.16 8.93
C HIS A 471 9.61 3.46 10.44
N TYR A 472 8.48 3.25 11.11
CA TYR A 472 8.37 3.42 12.57
C TYR A 472 9.24 2.41 13.34
N LEU A 473 9.22 1.15 12.94
CA LEU A 473 10.05 0.11 13.56
C LEU A 473 11.54 0.38 13.32
N ASN A 474 11.91 0.82 12.12
CA ASN A 474 13.28 1.11 11.72
C ASN A 474 13.84 2.29 12.52
N LYS A 475 13.05 3.35 12.75
CA LYS A 475 13.47 4.43 13.65
C LYS A 475 13.80 3.93 15.06
N LEU A 476 12.98 3.02 15.59
CA LEU A 476 13.24 2.42 16.90
C LEU A 476 14.51 1.54 16.88
N ILE A 477 14.73 0.80 15.80
CA ILE A 477 15.95 -0.02 15.60
C ILE A 477 17.18 0.89 15.56
N GLU A 478 17.16 1.96 14.78
CA GLU A 478 18.27 2.92 14.67
C GLU A 478 18.67 3.51 16.02
N CYS A 479 17.70 3.78 16.90
CA CYS A 479 17.97 4.29 18.25
C CYS A 479 18.39 3.23 19.28
N THR A 480 18.23 1.93 18.99
CA THR A 480 18.45 0.85 19.97
C THR A 480 19.48 -0.20 19.53
N LYS A 481 19.93 -0.18 18.27
CA LYS A 481 20.81 -1.18 17.65
C LYS A 481 22.18 -1.32 18.34
N ASP A 482 22.65 -0.29 19.03
CA ASP A 482 23.94 -0.32 19.72
C ASP A 482 23.88 -1.06 21.08
N ASN A 483 22.68 -1.40 21.58
CA ASN A 483 22.50 -2.15 22.83
C ASN A 483 21.33 -3.13 22.76
N ILE A 484 21.34 -4.03 21.76
CA ILE A 484 20.29 -5.04 21.54
C ILE A 484 20.03 -5.91 22.78
N PRO A 485 21.03 -6.41 23.55
CA PRO A 485 20.76 -7.23 24.72
C PRO A 485 19.87 -6.55 25.77
N ARG A 486 20.05 -5.25 26.02
CA ARG A 486 19.18 -4.46 26.90
C ARG A 486 17.75 -4.37 26.36
N PHE A 487 17.60 -4.24 25.04
CA PHE A 487 16.32 -4.06 24.37
C PHE A 487 15.74 -5.35 23.75
N LYS A 488 16.22 -6.54 24.15
CA LYS A 488 15.85 -7.84 23.57
C LYS A 488 14.33 -8.04 23.44
N LYS A 489 13.55 -7.66 24.46
CA LYS A 489 12.08 -7.74 24.43
C LYS A 489 11.45 -6.87 23.33
N ILE A 490 12.00 -5.69 23.07
CA ILE A 490 11.55 -4.79 22.01
C ILE A 490 11.74 -5.47 20.65
N TYR A 491 12.93 -6.03 20.40
CA TYR A 491 13.23 -6.71 19.14
C TYR A 491 12.30 -7.89 18.87
N PHE A 492 11.99 -8.74 19.87
CA PHE A 492 10.98 -9.80 19.68
C PHE A 492 9.58 -9.25 19.37
N GLN A 493 9.20 -8.11 19.95
CA GLN A 493 7.93 -7.46 19.57
C GLN A 493 7.96 -6.90 18.15
N ILE A 494 9.09 -6.33 17.71
CA ILE A 494 9.31 -5.94 16.32
C ILE A 494 9.14 -7.16 15.41
N LEU A 495 9.75 -8.31 15.70
CA LEU A 495 9.60 -9.53 14.90
C LEU A 495 8.14 -10.01 14.83
N ARG A 496 7.39 -9.94 15.94
CA ARG A 496 5.96 -10.28 15.96
C ARG A 496 5.14 -9.33 15.10
N ILE A 497 5.41 -8.03 15.19
CA ILE A 497 4.76 -7.01 14.35
C ILE A 497 5.10 -7.26 12.88
N CYS A 498 6.38 -7.45 12.55
CA CYS A 498 6.81 -7.76 11.19
C CYS A 498 6.08 -8.98 10.63
N ARG A 499 5.90 -10.04 11.44
CA ARG A 499 5.14 -11.21 11.02
C ARG A 499 3.67 -10.90 10.73
N ILE A 500 3.01 -10.12 11.60
CA ILE A 500 1.58 -9.76 11.45
C ILE A 500 1.38 -8.80 10.27
N ALA A 501 2.32 -7.86 10.08
CA ALA A 501 2.31 -6.86 9.01
C ALA A 501 2.88 -7.41 7.68
N SER A 502 3.38 -8.65 7.66
CA SER A 502 4.04 -9.26 6.49
C SER A 502 5.31 -8.56 6.01
N LEU A 503 6.07 -7.98 6.94
CA LEU A 503 7.39 -7.36 6.74
C LEU A 503 8.50 -8.39 6.98
N TYR A 504 8.53 -9.44 6.16
CA TYR A 504 9.41 -10.59 6.40
C TYR A 504 10.88 -10.29 6.07
N GLU A 505 11.17 -9.55 5.00
CA GLU A 505 12.55 -9.17 4.68
C GLU A 505 13.14 -8.28 5.77
N GLU A 506 12.34 -7.31 6.20
CA GLU A 506 12.70 -6.34 7.22
C GLU A 506 12.86 -7.02 8.58
N GLY A 507 11.92 -7.89 8.96
CA GLY A 507 12.08 -8.67 10.19
C GLY A 507 13.26 -9.64 10.13
N TYR A 508 13.60 -10.22 8.98
CA TYR A 508 14.80 -11.03 8.84
C TYR A 508 16.08 -10.19 8.96
N SER A 509 16.08 -8.96 8.46
CA SER A 509 17.18 -8.01 8.70
C SER A 509 17.37 -7.72 10.19
N CYS A 510 16.28 -7.59 10.96
CA CYS A 510 16.33 -7.46 12.42
C CYS A 510 16.94 -8.70 13.08
N ILE A 511 16.60 -9.90 12.62
CA ILE A 511 17.19 -11.16 13.13
C ILE A 511 18.70 -11.15 12.92
N LYS A 512 19.19 -10.77 11.73
CA LYS A 512 20.63 -10.65 11.45
C LYS A 512 21.32 -9.63 12.36
N LEU A 513 20.64 -8.55 12.74
CA LEU A 513 21.17 -7.59 13.71
C LEU A 513 21.26 -8.21 15.11
N MET A 514 20.23 -8.93 15.55
CA MET A 514 20.21 -9.61 16.84
C MET A 514 21.34 -10.65 16.96
N GLU A 515 21.58 -11.44 15.91
CA GLU A 515 22.63 -12.47 15.86
C GLU A 515 24.06 -11.92 16.06
N ARG A 516 24.28 -10.61 15.88
CA ARG A 516 25.59 -9.98 16.15
C ARG A 516 25.92 -9.89 17.65
N SER A 517 24.91 -9.98 18.50
CA SER A 517 25.03 -9.71 19.95
C SER A 517 24.36 -10.77 20.83
N ILE A 518 23.55 -11.65 20.25
CA ILE A 518 22.86 -12.75 20.92
C ILE A 518 23.29 -14.04 20.24
N ASP A 519 23.80 -14.99 21.01
CA ASP A 519 24.09 -16.34 20.50
C ASP A 519 22.78 -17.08 20.21
N ILE A 520 22.48 -17.24 18.92
CA ILE A 520 21.26 -17.91 18.45
C ILE A 520 21.16 -19.38 18.90
N ILE A 521 22.29 -20.03 19.15
CA ILE A 521 22.30 -21.44 19.61
C ILE A 521 21.75 -21.53 21.03
N SER A 522 21.91 -20.47 21.82
CA SER A 522 21.42 -20.38 23.20
C SER A 522 20.01 -19.80 23.33
N ASP A 523 19.40 -19.35 22.22
CA ASP A 523 18.12 -18.65 22.21
C ASP A 523 17.11 -19.32 21.26
N ASP A 524 16.32 -20.24 21.83
CA ASP A 524 15.30 -21.02 21.13
C ASP A 524 14.30 -20.13 20.37
N ASP A 525 13.87 -19.01 20.95
CA ASP A 525 12.90 -18.12 20.32
C ASP A 525 13.50 -17.45 19.08
N LEU A 526 14.74 -16.95 19.17
CA LEU A 526 15.43 -16.34 18.03
C LEU A 526 15.65 -17.35 16.90
N LEU A 527 16.03 -18.58 17.24
CA LEU A 527 16.17 -19.68 16.28
C LEU A 527 14.84 -19.98 15.56
N LEU A 528 13.75 -20.10 16.30
CA LEU A 528 12.44 -20.38 15.73
C LEU A 528 11.96 -19.22 14.83
N PHE A 529 12.17 -17.96 15.22
CA PHE A 529 11.87 -16.80 14.39
C PHE A 529 12.71 -16.79 13.10
N LYS A 530 14.01 -17.10 13.18
CA LYS A 530 14.90 -17.18 12.00
C LYS A 530 14.39 -18.20 10.99
N LEU A 531 14.11 -19.42 11.42
CA LEU A 531 13.62 -20.47 10.52
C LEU A 531 12.24 -20.16 9.95
N LEU A 532 11.35 -19.56 10.74
CA LEU A 532 10.05 -19.11 10.27
C LEU A 532 10.19 -18.07 9.15
N PHE A 533 10.98 -17.03 9.38
CA PHE A 533 11.16 -15.94 8.42
C PHE A 533 11.85 -16.40 7.14
N LEU A 534 12.94 -17.18 7.25
CA LEU A 534 13.60 -17.79 6.11
C LEU A 534 12.65 -18.70 5.30
N SER A 535 11.78 -19.46 5.97
CA SER A 535 10.80 -20.33 5.29
C SER A 535 9.71 -19.55 4.56
N ILE A 536 9.33 -18.37 5.07
CA ILE A 536 8.37 -17.46 4.41
C ILE A 536 9.01 -16.74 3.22
N LEU A 537 10.31 -16.43 3.30
CA LEU A 537 11.10 -15.81 2.24
C LEU A 537 11.62 -16.81 1.20
N ASP A 538 11.06 -18.02 1.16
CA ASP A 538 11.40 -19.07 0.19
C ASP A 538 12.88 -19.53 0.24
N HIS A 539 13.62 -19.24 1.32
CA HIS A 539 15.02 -19.69 1.55
C HIS A 539 15.11 -21.12 2.08
N HIS A 540 14.43 -22.06 1.42
CA HIS A 540 14.17 -23.41 1.94
C HIS A 540 15.42 -24.25 2.18
N GLU A 541 16.45 -24.13 1.34
CA GLU A 541 17.70 -24.88 1.50
C GLU A 541 18.43 -24.47 2.80
N ILE A 542 18.49 -23.16 3.07
CA ILE A 542 19.09 -22.59 4.29
C ILE A 542 18.33 -23.09 5.51
N VAL A 543 16.98 -23.08 5.46
CA VAL A 543 16.14 -23.59 6.57
C VAL A 543 16.48 -25.05 6.89
N ILE A 544 16.60 -25.91 5.87
CA ILE A 544 16.90 -27.33 6.07
C ILE A 544 18.32 -27.53 6.63
N GLN A 545 19.29 -26.74 6.17
CA GLN A 545 20.66 -26.80 6.67
C GLN A 545 20.73 -26.39 8.15
N GLU A 546 20.17 -25.24 8.50
CA GLU A 546 20.12 -24.74 9.88
C GLU A 546 19.38 -25.73 10.79
N TYR A 547 18.24 -26.26 10.34
CA TYR A 547 17.50 -27.32 11.03
C TYR A 547 18.39 -28.53 11.32
N LYS A 548 19.11 -29.08 10.34
CA LYS A 548 19.99 -30.24 10.53
C LYS A 548 21.12 -29.96 11.53
N ASN A 549 21.66 -28.74 11.52
CA ASN A 549 22.76 -28.33 12.39
C ASN A 549 22.37 -28.27 13.88
N VAL A 550 21.13 -27.86 14.18
CA VAL A 550 20.67 -27.66 15.57
C VAL A 550 20.00 -28.90 16.16
N MET A 551 19.38 -29.76 15.35
CA MET A 551 18.55 -30.86 15.83
C MET A 551 19.27 -31.89 16.70
N SER A 552 20.59 -32.05 16.56
CA SER A 552 21.37 -32.96 17.42
C SER A 552 21.62 -32.42 18.82
N ARG A 553 21.39 -31.12 19.05
CA ARG A 553 21.66 -30.41 20.31
C ARG A 553 20.40 -30.15 21.12
N ILE A 554 19.24 -30.10 20.45
CA ILE A 554 17.95 -29.87 21.10
C ILE A 554 17.45 -31.17 21.74
N GLU A 555 17.00 -31.07 22.99
CA GLU A 555 16.44 -32.21 23.72
C GLU A 555 15.28 -32.86 22.95
N LYS A 556 15.38 -34.17 22.73
CA LYS A 556 14.38 -34.94 22.00
C LYS A 556 13.02 -34.86 22.70
N PHE A 557 11.97 -34.59 21.93
CA PHE A 557 10.58 -34.43 22.40
C PHE A 557 10.28 -33.15 23.21
N SER A 558 11.25 -32.25 23.41
CA SER A 558 10.98 -30.92 23.93
C SER A 558 10.04 -30.12 23.02
N HIS A 559 9.41 -29.08 23.56
CA HIS A 559 8.57 -28.17 22.76
C HIS A 559 9.34 -27.58 21.58
N THR A 560 10.58 -27.12 21.78
CA THR A 560 11.45 -26.59 20.73
C THR A 560 11.70 -27.63 19.64
N TRP A 561 11.99 -28.88 20.01
CA TRP A 561 12.19 -29.99 19.07
C TRP A 561 10.96 -30.23 18.17
N ILE A 562 9.77 -30.22 18.76
CA ILE A 562 8.50 -30.39 18.03
C ILE A 562 8.30 -29.21 17.07
N LYS A 563 8.45 -27.97 17.55
CA LYS A 563 8.26 -26.75 16.76
C LYS A 563 9.21 -26.68 15.56
N LEU A 564 10.49 -27.03 15.75
CA LEU A 564 11.48 -27.10 14.66
C LEU A 564 11.07 -28.09 13.58
N LYS A 565 10.59 -29.28 13.96
CA LYS A 565 10.07 -30.27 13.01
C LYS A 565 8.86 -29.76 12.24
N LEU A 566 7.93 -29.08 12.90
CA LEU A 566 6.76 -28.53 12.24
C LEU A 566 7.12 -27.38 11.28
N LEU A 567 8.12 -26.54 11.62
CA LEU A 567 8.61 -25.46 10.77
C LEU A 567 9.25 -25.96 9.47
N VAL A 568 10.11 -26.98 9.55
CA VAL A 568 10.90 -27.45 8.39
C VAL A 568 10.05 -28.21 7.36
N LEU A 569 8.86 -28.70 7.73
CA LEU A 569 7.97 -29.43 6.82
C LEU A 569 7.65 -28.65 5.53
N ASN A 570 7.46 -27.33 5.63
CA ASN A 570 7.19 -26.48 4.47
C ASN A 570 8.36 -26.51 3.47
N SER A 571 9.59 -26.37 3.96
CA SER A 571 10.80 -26.35 3.14
C SER A 571 11.04 -27.68 2.42
N PHE A 572 10.85 -28.82 3.11
CA PHE A 572 10.97 -30.12 2.44
C PHE A 572 9.95 -30.29 1.31
N ILE A 573 8.73 -29.77 1.48
CA ILE A 573 7.71 -29.90 0.43
C ILE A 573 7.96 -28.96 -0.73
N ALA A 574 8.38 -27.72 -0.46
CA ALA A 574 8.73 -26.77 -1.50
C ALA A 574 9.81 -27.35 -2.43
N LEU A 575 10.76 -28.11 -1.87
CA LEU A 575 11.80 -28.83 -2.60
C LEU A 575 11.41 -30.27 -3.02
N ASN A 576 10.12 -30.63 -2.91
CA ASN A 576 9.53 -31.91 -3.32
C ASN A 576 10.10 -33.17 -2.61
N ASP A 577 10.67 -33.03 -1.41
CA ASP A 577 11.16 -34.14 -0.57
C ASP A 577 10.07 -34.69 0.36
N LYS A 578 9.17 -35.49 -0.22
CA LYS A 578 8.05 -36.12 0.52
C LYS A 578 8.51 -37.19 1.51
N ARG A 579 9.71 -37.75 1.35
CA ARG A 579 10.23 -38.80 2.24
C ARG A 579 10.55 -38.19 3.60
N ALA A 580 11.31 -37.10 3.61
CA ALA A 580 11.63 -36.37 4.84
C ALA A 580 10.37 -35.96 5.63
N CYS A 581 9.31 -35.53 4.95
CA CYS A 581 8.04 -35.22 5.61
C CYS A 581 7.37 -36.44 6.26
N THR A 582 7.46 -37.60 5.61
CA THR A 582 6.90 -38.86 6.13
C THR A 582 7.69 -39.33 7.34
N ASP A 583 9.01 -39.18 7.32
CA ASP A 583 9.87 -39.53 8.45
C ASP A 583 9.56 -38.66 9.68
N ILE A 584 9.41 -37.35 9.49
CA ILE A 584 8.98 -36.42 10.54
C ILE A 584 7.59 -36.79 11.08
N ASP A 585 6.64 -37.15 10.21
CA ASP A 585 5.30 -37.58 10.62
C ASP A 585 5.37 -38.81 11.53
N ILE A 586 6.16 -39.82 11.16
CA ILE A 586 6.36 -41.03 11.97
C ILE A 586 6.93 -40.67 13.34
N GLU A 587 7.97 -39.85 13.38
CA GLU A 587 8.62 -39.45 14.63
C GLU A 587 7.71 -38.66 15.57
N LEU A 588 6.92 -37.71 15.04
CA LEU A 588 5.97 -36.93 15.84
C LEU A 588 4.86 -37.81 16.44
N ASN A 589 4.39 -38.83 15.71
CA ASN A 589 3.37 -39.75 16.21
C ASN A 589 3.89 -40.74 17.27
N GLN A 590 5.21 -40.90 17.41
CA GLN A 590 5.82 -41.73 18.46
C GLN A 590 5.91 -41.03 19.82
N ILE A 591 5.70 -39.72 19.87
CA ILE A 591 5.81 -38.92 21.09
C ILE A 591 4.66 -39.28 22.06
N PRO A 592 4.97 -39.73 23.30
CA PRO A 592 3.96 -39.99 24.31
C PRO A 592 3.16 -38.72 24.62
N GLY A 593 1.83 -38.81 24.62
CA GLY A 593 0.96 -37.69 24.99
C GLY A 593 0.88 -36.54 23.97
N PHE A 594 1.54 -36.62 22.80
CA PHE A 594 1.54 -35.53 21.81
C PHE A 594 0.15 -35.07 21.39
N LYS A 595 -0.85 -35.95 21.39
CA LYS A 595 -2.25 -35.60 21.11
C LYS A 595 -2.84 -34.54 22.05
N HIS A 596 -2.22 -34.32 23.20
CA HIS A 596 -2.61 -33.34 24.22
C HIS A 596 -1.72 -32.08 24.22
N SER A 597 -0.68 -32.01 23.37
CA SER A 597 0.19 -30.84 23.29
C SER A 597 -0.47 -29.68 22.52
N ASP A 598 0.08 -28.48 22.68
CA ASP A 598 -0.42 -27.29 21.99
C ASP A 598 -0.19 -27.34 20.47
N GLU A 599 0.91 -27.97 20.06
CA GLU A 599 1.33 -28.10 18.68
C GLU A 599 0.50 -29.12 17.89
N TYR A 600 -0.23 -30.04 18.56
CA TYR A 600 -0.96 -31.11 17.88
C TYR A 600 -2.02 -30.60 16.89
N ALA A 601 -2.71 -29.51 17.22
CA ALA A 601 -3.70 -28.91 16.33
C ALA A 601 -3.05 -28.33 15.06
N PHE A 602 -1.84 -27.76 15.17
CA PHE A 602 -1.06 -27.29 14.04
C PHE A 602 -0.56 -28.44 13.19
N TYR A 603 0.03 -29.46 13.82
CA TYR A 603 0.46 -30.69 13.17
C TYR A 603 -0.66 -31.29 12.31
N LEU A 604 -1.87 -31.45 12.86
CA LEU A 604 -3.02 -31.97 12.11
C LEU A 604 -3.36 -31.11 10.87
N ARG A 605 -3.26 -29.79 10.95
CA ARG A 605 -3.43 -28.91 9.79
C ARG A 605 -2.35 -29.18 8.74
N LEU A 606 -1.09 -29.28 9.16
CA LEU A 606 0.08 -29.44 8.30
C LEU A 606 0.18 -30.82 7.63
N THR A 607 -0.49 -31.86 8.16
CA THR A 607 -0.55 -33.17 7.47
C THR A 607 -1.13 -33.09 6.06
N ASN A 608 -1.86 -32.03 5.71
CA ASN A 608 -2.42 -31.85 4.35
C ASN A 608 -1.37 -31.85 3.23
N ILE A 609 -0.11 -31.60 3.59
CA ILE A 609 0.95 -31.36 2.64
C ILE A 609 1.51 -32.69 2.06
N TYR A 610 1.51 -33.77 2.85
CA TYR A 610 2.08 -35.07 2.44
C TYR A 610 1.11 -36.25 2.59
N THR A 611 -0.01 -36.10 3.31
CA THR A 611 -0.97 -37.20 3.48
C THR A 611 -2.00 -37.29 2.35
N LYS A 612 -2.64 -38.47 2.22
CA LYS A 612 -3.71 -38.69 1.23
C LYS A 612 -4.88 -37.72 1.46
N PRO A 613 -5.54 -37.21 0.41
CA PRO A 613 -6.60 -36.20 0.53
C PRO A 613 -7.72 -36.57 1.51
N SER A 614 -8.16 -37.83 1.54
CA SER A 614 -9.22 -38.29 2.45
C SER A 614 -8.82 -38.20 3.92
N GLN A 615 -7.55 -38.45 4.26
CA GLN A 615 -7.04 -38.33 5.62
C GLN A 615 -6.77 -36.87 5.97
N ALA A 616 -6.17 -36.10 5.06
CA ALA A 616 -5.94 -34.68 5.22
C ALA A 616 -7.24 -33.92 5.56
N VAL A 617 -8.35 -34.24 4.89
CA VAL A 617 -9.67 -33.65 5.16
C VAL A 617 -10.12 -33.92 6.60
N LYS A 618 -9.92 -35.14 7.11
CA LYS A 618 -10.28 -35.50 8.49
C LYS A 618 -9.40 -34.77 9.50
N ASN A 619 -8.09 -34.72 9.25
CA ASN A 619 -7.12 -34.07 10.12
C ASN A 619 -7.38 -32.55 10.21
N ALA A 620 -7.58 -31.87 9.06
CA ALA A 620 -7.91 -30.45 9.03
C ALA A 620 -9.21 -30.15 9.78
N LYS A 621 -10.25 -30.98 9.63
CA LYS A 621 -11.50 -30.85 10.40
C LYS A 621 -11.29 -31.02 11.90
N LYS A 622 -10.41 -31.93 12.33
CA LYS A 622 -10.07 -32.13 13.74
C LYS A 622 -9.28 -30.94 14.29
N SER A 623 -8.34 -30.39 13.51
CA SER A 623 -7.59 -29.18 13.86
C SER A 623 -8.52 -27.99 14.16
N ILE A 624 -9.52 -27.75 13.31
CA ILE A 624 -10.53 -26.69 13.53
C ILE A 624 -11.19 -26.84 14.90
N LYS A 625 -11.68 -28.05 15.23
CA LYS A 625 -12.36 -28.30 16.50
C LYS A 625 -11.46 -28.03 17.72
N LEU A 626 -10.19 -28.43 17.63
CA LEU A 626 -9.24 -28.24 18.73
C LEU A 626 -8.97 -26.74 18.97
N PHE A 627 -8.78 -25.94 17.92
CA PHE A 627 -8.59 -24.50 18.09
C PHE A 627 -9.85 -23.78 18.59
N GLN A 628 -11.03 -24.19 18.12
CA GLN A 628 -12.30 -23.66 18.64
C GLN A 628 -12.49 -23.96 20.13
N LEU A 629 -12.13 -25.17 20.58
CA LEU A 629 -12.18 -25.53 22.02
C LEU A 629 -11.22 -24.68 22.87
N LYS A 630 -10.11 -24.21 22.29
CA LYS A 630 -9.14 -23.33 22.94
C LYS A 630 -9.51 -21.83 22.84
N GLY A 631 -10.57 -21.48 22.12
CA GLY A 631 -10.91 -20.08 21.83
C GLY A 631 -9.96 -19.38 20.85
N ASP A 632 -9.10 -20.11 20.14
CA ASP A 632 -8.16 -19.54 19.18
C ASP A 632 -8.81 -19.41 17.80
N ASN A 633 -9.53 -18.29 17.62
CA ASN A 633 -10.26 -17.99 16.39
C ASN A 633 -9.33 -17.81 15.18
N ILE A 634 -8.12 -17.26 15.37
CA ILE A 634 -7.18 -17.03 14.27
C ILE A 634 -6.71 -18.36 13.70
N GLN A 635 -6.23 -19.27 14.56
CA GLN A 635 -5.75 -20.57 14.10
C GLN A 635 -6.89 -21.47 13.60
N ALA A 636 -8.09 -21.38 14.21
CA ALA A 636 -9.28 -22.03 13.68
C ALA A 636 -9.61 -21.54 12.25
N GLY A 637 -9.56 -20.22 12.01
CA GLY A 637 -9.75 -19.60 10.70
C GLY A 637 -8.77 -20.14 9.66
N LYS A 638 -7.47 -20.19 9.98
CA LYS A 638 -6.42 -20.77 9.11
C LYS A 638 -6.67 -22.25 8.79
N SER A 639 -7.16 -23.01 9.77
CA SER A 639 -7.56 -24.41 9.57
C SER A 639 -8.81 -24.54 8.68
N TYR A 640 -9.78 -23.63 8.77
CA TYR A 640 -10.92 -23.57 7.84
C TYR A 640 -10.49 -23.32 6.39
N ILE A 641 -9.51 -22.45 6.15
CA ILE A 641 -8.95 -22.26 4.80
C ILE A 641 -8.39 -23.56 4.26
N THR A 642 -7.52 -24.22 5.04
CA THR A 642 -6.91 -25.52 4.67
C THR A 642 -7.98 -26.57 4.37
N TYR A 643 -9.00 -26.67 5.23
CA TYR A 643 -10.09 -27.60 5.07
C TYR A 643 -10.93 -27.31 3.82
N SER A 644 -11.24 -26.04 3.54
CA SER A 644 -11.98 -25.63 2.34
C SER A 644 -11.23 -26.01 1.05
N LYS A 645 -9.91 -25.80 1.02
CA LYS A 645 -9.02 -26.14 -0.10
C LYS A 645 -9.04 -27.63 -0.39
N LEU A 646 -8.99 -28.44 0.66
CA LEU A 646 -9.09 -29.90 0.55
C LEU A 646 -10.46 -30.37 0.06
N LEU A 647 -11.55 -29.77 0.56
CA LEU A 647 -12.91 -30.06 0.09
C LEU A 647 -13.07 -29.74 -1.41
N SER A 648 -12.57 -28.59 -1.85
CA SER A 648 -12.63 -28.20 -3.26
C SER A 648 -11.80 -29.15 -4.15
N SER A 649 -10.63 -29.56 -3.67
CA SER A 649 -9.75 -30.51 -4.37
C SER A 649 -10.39 -31.88 -4.63
N ILE A 650 -11.37 -32.29 -3.81
CA ILE A 650 -12.16 -33.52 -4.00
C ILE A 650 -13.53 -33.26 -4.67
N GLY A 651 -13.73 -32.08 -5.25
CA GLY A 651 -14.94 -31.70 -6.01
C GLY A 651 -16.11 -31.17 -5.18
N LYS A 652 -15.93 -30.94 -3.87
CA LYS A 652 -17.00 -30.42 -2.98
C LYS A 652 -16.97 -28.88 -2.93
N HIS A 653 -17.06 -28.23 -4.09
CA HIS A 653 -16.88 -26.77 -4.22
C HIS A 653 -17.89 -25.95 -3.39
N LYS A 654 -19.18 -26.32 -3.37
CA LYS A 654 -20.19 -25.63 -2.53
C LYS A 654 -19.83 -25.62 -1.05
N LYS A 655 -19.42 -26.78 -0.52
CA LYS A 655 -18.96 -26.88 0.88
C LYS A 655 -17.66 -26.13 1.12
N ALA A 656 -16.77 -26.08 0.13
CA ALA A 656 -15.55 -25.27 0.23
C ALA A 656 -15.89 -23.77 0.37
N ILE A 657 -16.86 -23.26 -0.41
CA ILE A 657 -17.34 -21.87 -0.31
C ILE A 657 -17.97 -21.60 1.06
N GLU A 658 -18.79 -22.50 1.60
CA GLU A 658 -19.35 -22.35 2.95
C GLU A 658 -18.25 -22.23 4.01
N ASN A 659 -17.20 -23.05 3.90
CA ASN A 659 -16.12 -23.08 4.89
C ASN A 659 -15.13 -21.91 4.74
N ILE A 660 -14.87 -21.41 3.53
CA ILE A 660 -14.04 -20.21 3.35
C ILE A 660 -14.75 -18.96 3.87
N LYS A 661 -16.09 -18.91 3.80
CA LYS A 661 -16.90 -17.86 4.46
C LYS A 661 -16.78 -17.92 5.99
N GLN A 662 -16.70 -19.10 6.59
CA GLN A 662 -16.42 -19.23 8.03
C GLN A 662 -15.00 -18.76 8.39
N ALA A 663 -14.00 -19.08 7.56
CA ALA A 663 -12.64 -18.56 7.74
C ALA A 663 -12.62 -17.02 7.72
N LYS A 664 -13.32 -16.41 6.75
CA LYS A 664 -13.46 -14.94 6.63
C LYS A 664 -14.02 -14.33 7.92
N ARG A 665 -15.09 -14.90 8.49
CA ARG A 665 -15.68 -14.39 9.75
C ARG A 665 -14.72 -14.49 10.93
N LEU A 666 -14.06 -15.63 11.11
CA LEU A 666 -13.12 -15.82 12.22
C LEU A 666 -11.87 -14.91 12.10
N LEU A 667 -11.53 -14.51 10.87
CA LEU A 667 -10.38 -13.68 10.55
C LEU A 667 -10.76 -12.24 10.20
N GLU A 668 -12.02 -11.81 10.38
CA GLU A 668 -12.48 -10.47 10.01
C GLU A 668 -11.67 -9.36 10.69
N ASN A 669 -11.14 -9.70 11.87
CA ASN A 669 -10.37 -8.83 12.75
C ASN A 669 -8.84 -9.01 12.59
N SER A 670 -8.40 -9.69 11.54
CA SER A 670 -7.00 -9.99 11.28
C SER A 670 -6.62 -9.67 9.83
N ASN A 671 -5.41 -9.13 9.63
CA ASN A 671 -4.84 -8.99 8.30
C ASN A 671 -4.32 -10.34 7.73
N GLN A 672 -4.30 -11.39 8.56
CA GLN A 672 -3.73 -12.69 8.21
C GLN A 672 -4.69 -13.52 7.35
N GLY A 673 -4.18 -14.11 6.27
CA GLY A 673 -4.92 -15.06 5.44
C GLY A 673 -5.89 -14.41 4.44
N ILE A 674 -5.89 -13.09 4.30
CA ILE A 674 -6.72 -12.37 3.31
C ILE A 674 -6.42 -12.87 1.89
N SER A 675 -5.14 -12.97 1.49
CA SER A 675 -4.73 -13.53 0.20
C SER A 675 -5.31 -14.93 -0.02
N CYS A 676 -5.17 -15.79 0.98
CA CYS A 676 -5.66 -17.17 0.94
C CYS A 676 -7.18 -17.25 0.81
N ILE A 677 -7.92 -16.45 1.57
CA ILE A 677 -9.40 -16.42 1.54
C ILE A 677 -9.88 -16.08 0.14
N TYR A 678 -9.46 -14.93 -0.38
CA TYR A 678 -10.02 -14.40 -1.60
C TYR A 678 -9.50 -15.13 -2.84
N ASN A 679 -8.22 -15.54 -2.89
CA ASN A 679 -7.70 -16.34 -3.99
C ASN A 679 -8.42 -17.69 -4.10
N ASN A 680 -8.58 -18.39 -2.97
CA ASN A 680 -9.24 -19.69 -2.96
C ASN A 680 -10.72 -19.58 -3.31
N TRP A 681 -11.40 -18.58 -2.76
CA TRP A 681 -12.82 -18.36 -3.04
C TRP A 681 -13.03 -18.07 -4.53
N ALA A 682 -12.23 -17.18 -5.13
CA ALA A 682 -12.23 -16.96 -6.57
C ALA A 682 -12.00 -18.26 -7.36
N GLY A 683 -11.01 -19.05 -6.97
CA GLY A 683 -10.72 -20.36 -7.58
C GLY A 683 -11.90 -21.35 -7.47
N TYR A 684 -12.66 -21.35 -6.37
CA TYR A 684 -13.83 -22.20 -6.20
C TYR A 684 -14.99 -21.78 -7.10
N LEU A 685 -15.18 -20.47 -7.28
CA LEU A 685 -16.18 -19.90 -8.18
C LEU A 685 -15.84 -20.25 -9.65
N LEU A 686 -14.58 -20.07 -10.06
CA LEU A 686 -14.11 -20.41 -11.40
C LEU A 686 -14.34 -21.89 -11.75
N LEU A 687 -14.10 -22.81 -10.80
CA LEU A 687 -14.38 -24.24 -11.03
C LEU A 687 -15.88 -24.57 -11.01
N SER A 688 -16.67 -23.78 -10.29
CA SER A 688 -18.13 -23.91 -10.25
C SER A 688 -18.81 -23.31 -11.49
N GLY A 689 -18.06 -22.63 -12.36
CA GLY A 689 -18.58 -21.98 -13.57
C GLY A 689 -19.14 -20.58 -13.32
N GLU A 690 -18.74 -19.93 -12.23
CA GLU A 690 -19.04 -18.53 -11.95
C GLU A 690 -17.80 -17.68 -12.25
N PHE A 691 -17.94 -16.68 -13.12
CA PHE A 691 -16.83 -15.92 -13.70
C PHE A 691 -17.16 -14.42 -13.86
N ASP A 692 -18.12 -13.90 -13.10
CA ASP A 692 -18.43 -12.46 -13.11
C ASP A 692 -17.28 -11.59 -12.58
N CYS A 693 -17.46 -10.27 -12.61
CA CYS A 693 -16.44 -9.31 -12.15
C CYS A 693 -16.06 -9.50 -10.68
N THR A 694 -16.97 -9.98 -9.84
CA THR A 694 -16.71 -10.25 -8.42
C THR A 694 -15.57 -11.26 -8.22
N VAL A 695 -15.39 -12.21 -9.14
CA VAL A 695 -14.24 -13.13 -9.10
C VAL A 695 -12.92 -12.38 -9.31
N TRP A 696 -12.90 -11.42 -10.23
CA TRP A 696 -11.73 -10.58 -10.46
C TRP A 696 -11.43 -9.70 -9.25
N ASP A 697 -12.46 -9.08 -8.68
CA ASP A 697 -12.34 -8.22 -7.51
C ASP A 697 -11.74 -8.99 -6.32
N TYR A 698 -12.18 -10.24 -6.08
CA TYR A 698 -11.55 -11.11 -5.08
C TYR A 698 -10.08 -11.39 -5.41
N LEU A 699 -9.74 -11.64 -6.67
CA LEU A 699 -8.35 -11.83 -7.06
C LEU A 699 -7.52 -10.56 -6.86
N ASN A 700 -8.08 -9.37 -7.11
CA ASN A 700 -7.42 -8.10 -6.84
C ASN A 700 -7.17 -7.87 -5.34
N ILE A 701 -8.15 -8.18 -4.49
CA ILE A 701 -7.96 -8.17 -3.03
C ILE A 701 -6.87 -9.19 -2.63
N ALA A 702 -6.89 -10.40 -3.19
CA ALA A 702 -5.89 -11.40 -2.86
C ALA A 702 -4.47 -10.97 -3.27
N ASP A 703 -4.35 -10.32 -4.42
CA ASP A 703 -3.11 -9.83 -5.00
C ASP A 703 -2.46 -8.76 -4.12
N GLN A 704 -3.24 -7.80 -3.60
CA GLN A 704 -2.76 -6.75 -2.69
C GLN A 704 -2.22 -7.27 -1.37
N HIS A 705 -2.72 -8.43 -0.93
CA HIS A 705 -2.33 -9.04 0.33
C HIS A 705 -1.37 -10.23 0.15
N SER A 706 -0.95 -10.52 -1.09
CA SER A 706 0.00 -11.59 -1.39
C SER A 706 1.44 -11.14 -1.17
N VAL A 707 2.25 -12.01 -0.55
CA VAL A 707 3.60 -11.63 -0.07
C VAL A 707 4.68 -12.44 -0.76
N SER A 708 4.64 -13.78 -0.60
CA SER A 708 5.61 -14.68 -1.22
C SER A 708 5.46 -14.72 -2.73
N THR A 709 6.52 -15.16 -3.41
CA THR A 709 6.51 -15.37 -4.86
C THR A 709 5.42 -16.40 -5.24
N TYR A 710 5.27 -17.44 -4.42
CA TYR A 710 4.25 -18.48 -4.56
C TYR A 710 2.82 -17.93 -4.51
N ASP A 711 2.53 -17.06 -3.54
CA ASP A 711 1.20 -16.47 -3.36
C ASP A 711 0.84 -15.58 -4.55
N LYS A 712 1.78 -14.71 -4.95
CA LYS A 712 1.61 -13.79 -6.09
C LYS A 712 1.38 -14.56 -7.39
N LEU A 713 2.20 -15.58 -7.68
CA LEU A 713 2.02 -16.44 -8.85
C LEU A 713 0.69 -17.19 -8.83
N SER A 714 0.25 -17.68 -7.66
CA SER A 714 -1.04 -18.36 -7.53
C SER A 714 -2.21 -17.44 -7.89
N VAL A 715 -2.15 -16.17 -7.48
CA VAL A 715 -3.17 -15.17 -7.82
C VAL A 715 -3.15 -14.88 -9.32
N ILE A 716 -1.97 -14.65 -9.91
CA ILE A 716 -1.83 -14.40 -11.36
C ILE A 716 -2.36 -15.58 -12.18
N ILE A 717 -2.04 -16.82 -11.79
CA ILE A 717 -2.57 -18.03 -12.41
C ILE A 717 -4.10 -18.04 -12.43
N ASN A 718 -4.74 -17.68 -11.31
CA ASN A 718 -6.19 -17.62 -11.24
C ASN A 718 -6.77 -16.42 -12.02
N LYS A 719 -6.05 -15.29 -12.09
CA LYS A 719 -6.38 -14.15 -12.97
C LYS A 719 -6.34 -14.55 -14.45
N LEU A 720 -5.35 -15.34 -14.88
CA LEU A 720 -5.29 -15.89 -16.24
C LEU A 720 -6.47 -16.80 -16.55
N ALA A 721 -6.89 -17.64 -15.59
CA ALA A 721 -8.10 -18.47 -15.72
C ALA A 721 -9.38 -17.62 -15.86
N TRP A 722 -9.48 -16.51 -15.11
CA TRP A 722 -10.60 -15.56 -15.28
C TRP A 722 -10.57 -14.87 -16.64
N CYS A 723 -9.38 -14.45 -17.12
CA CYS A 723 -9.21 -13.85 -18.44
C CYS A 723 -9.59 -14.84 -19.56
N TYR A 724 -9.24 -16.11 -19.39
CA TYR A 724 -9.68 -17.17 -20.28
C TYR A 724 -11.21 -17.21 -20.34
N GLU A 725 -11.93 -17.29 -19.22
CA GLU A 725 -13.40 -17.40 -19.25
C GLU A 725 -14.10 -16.13 -19.77
N ASN A 726 -13.53 -14.94 -19.55
CA ASN A 726 -14.16 -13.66 -19.91
C ASN A 726 -13.64 -13.02 -21.22
N ASN A 727 -12.71 -13.67 -21.93
CA ASN A 727 -12.01 -13.10 -23.10
C ASN A 727 -11.38 -11.73 -22.82
N ALA A 728 -10.90 -11.50 -21.61
CA ALA A 728 -10.33 -10.22 -21.17
C ALA A 728 -8.85 -10.11 -21.59
N PHE A 729 -8.56 -10.30 -22.88
CA PHE A 729 -7.20 -10.52 -23.37
C PHE A 729 -6.28 -9.28 -23.30
N VAL A 730 -6.84 -8.08 -23.18
CA VAL A 730 -6.08 -6.84 -22.96
C VAL A 730 -5.16 -6.91 -21.74
N ARG A 731 -5.51 -7.74 -20.75
CA ARG A 731 -4.78 -7.94 -19.49
C ARG A 731 -3.63 -8.94 -19.59
N LEU A 732 -3.54 -9.73 -20.67
CA LEU A 732 -2.59 -10.86 -20.74
C LEU A 732 -1.14 -10.41 -20.71
N ASP A 733 -0.83 -9.25 -21.26
CA ASP A 733 0.52 -8.71 -21.33
C ASP A 733 1.06 -8.33 -19.95
N LEU A 734 0.28 -7.57 -19.19
CA LEU A 734 0.58 -7.20 -17.80
C LEU A 734 0.75 -8.47 -16.94
N LEU A 735 -0.21 -9.40 -17.02
CA LEU A 735 -0.14 -10.65 -16.25
C LEU A 735 1.05 -11.53 -16.65
N LYS A 736 1.40 -11.57 -17.94
CA LYS A 736 2.59 -12.28 -18.43
C LYS A 736 3.85 -11.66 -17.85
N ASN A 737 4.04 -10.35 -17.96
CA ASN A 737 5.24 -9.68 -17.48
C ASN A 737 5.41 -9.89 -15.96
N GLN A 738 4.34 -9.73 -15.19
CA GLN A 738 4.32 -10.03 -13.75
C GLN A 738 4.65 -11.51 -13.45
N ALA A 739 4.07 -12.45 -14.20
CA ALA A 739 4.34 -13.87 -14.01
C ALA A 739 5.81 -14.23 -14.28
N LEU A 740 6.37 -13.75 -15.39
CA LEU A 740 7.74 -14.08 -15.79
C LEU A 740 8.77 -13.50 -14.81
N GLU A 741 8.55 -12.30 -14.29
CA GLU A 741 9.41 -11.72 -13.25
C GLU A 741 9.44 -12.60 -11.98
N LEU A 742 8.26 -13.08 -11.56
CA LEU A 742 8.14 -13.90 -10.36
C LEU A 742 8.67 -15.33 -10.56
N ILE A 743 8.48 -15.93 -11.74
CA ILE A 743 9.02 -17.26 -12.07
C ILE A 743 10.54 -17.29 -11.92
N ASN A 744 11.25 -16.20 -12.22
CA ASN A 744 12.71 -16.16 -12.04
C ASN A 744 13.14 -16.17 -10.57
N LYS A 745 12.24 -15.82 -9.65
CA LYS A 745 12.49 -15.72 -8.20
C LYS A 745 11.90 -16.91 -7.42
N GLU A 746 10.99 -17.66 -8.03
CA GLU A 746 10.26 -18.76 -7.40
C GLU A 746 11.08 -20.06 -7.43
N PRO A 747 11.31 -20.73 -6.28
CA PRO A 747 12.01 -22.02 -6.28
C PRO A 747 11.14 -23.20 -6.73
N SER A 748 9.81 -23.10 -6.60
CA SER A 748 8.91 -24.21 -6.88
C SER A 748 8.70 -24.45 -8.38
N LYS A 749 9.35 -25.50 -8.90
CA LYS A 749 9.11 -25.97 -10.28
C LYS A 749 7.65 -26.37 -10.56
N LEU A 750 6.90 -26.74 -9.52
CA LEU A 750 5.45 -26.95 -9.60
C LEU A 750 4.74 -25.67 -10.06
N MET A 751 5.10 -24.52 -9.47
CA MET A 751 4.51 -23.22 -9.82
C MET A 751 4.91 -22.77 -11.21
N HIS A 752 6.14 -23.05 -11.63
CA HIS A 752 6.59 -22.75 -13.00
C HIS A 752 5.74 -23.52 -14.01
N CYS A 753 5.56 -24.83 -13.78
CA CYS A 753 4.76 -25.71 -14.63
C CYS A 753 3.31 -25.20 -14.77
N THR A 754 2.67 -24.82 -13.67
CA THR A 754 1.27 -24.35 -13.69
C THR A 754 1.13 -22.95 -14.31
N ALA A 755 2.09 -22.06 -14.08
CA ALA A 755 2.11 -20.73 -14.69
C ALA A 755 2.25 -20.81 -16.21
N TYR A 756 3.27 -21.53 -16.71
CA TYR A 756 3.48 -21.71 -18.15
C TYR A 756 2.29 -22.39 -18.83
N TYR A 757 1.70 -23.41 -18.20
CA TYR A 757 0.52 -24.06 -18.74
C TYR A 757 -0.65 -23.06 -18.87
N ASN A 758 -0.92 -22.25 -17.84
CA ASN A 758 -2.03 -21.29 -17.89
C ASN A 758 -1.79 -20.11 -18.85
N LEU A 759 -0.55 -19.65 -18.99
CA LEU A 759 -0.19 -18.71 -20.06
C LEU A 759 -0.47 -19.33 -21.43
N SER A 760 -0.02 -20.57 -21.67
CA SER A 760 -0.19 -21.23 -22.96
C SER A 760 -1.65 -21.30 -23.42
N ILE A 761 -2.57 -21.68 -22.54
CA ILE A 761 -3.98 -21.81 -22.89
C ILE A 761 -4.68 -20.45 -23.03
N ALA A 762 -4.26 -19.44 -22.27
CA ALA A 762 -4.83 -18.10 -22.35
C ALA A 762 -4.44 -17.43 -23.67
N TYR A 763 -3.15 -17.50 -24.02
CA TYR A 763 -2.63 -17.00 -25.30
C TYR A 763 -3.21 -17.77 -26.50
N ARG A 764 -3.35 -19.10 -26.39
CA ARG A 764 -4.00 -19.90 -27.43
C ARG A 764 -5.45 -19.46 -27.65
N LYS A 765 -6.20 -19.18 -26.57
CA LYS A 765 -7.57 -18.68 -26.67
C LYS A 765 -7.63 -17.27 -27.28
N ALA A 766 -6.63 -16.44 -27.02
CA ALA A 766 -6.49 -15.11 -27.62
C ALA A 766 -6.06 -15.14 -29.10
N GLY A 767 -5.74 -16.31 -29.66
CA GLY A 767 -5.26 -16.46 -31.04
C GLY A 767 -3.76 -16.22 -31.23
N MET A 768 -3.00 -16.05 -30.14
CA MET A 768 -1.55 -15.81 -30.14
C MET A 768 -0.81 -17.15 -30.10
N ILE A 769 -0.80 -17.86 -31.23
CA ILE A 769 -0.39 -19.27 -31.31
C ILE A 769 1.11 -19.46 -31.03
N ASP A 770 1.98 -18.62 -31.56
CA ASP A 770 3.44 -18.77 -31.39
C ASP A 770 3.85 -18.64 -29.91
N GLN A 771 3.34 -17.63 -29.21
CA GLN A 771 3.57 -17.47 -27.76
C GLN A 771 2.95 -18.64 -26.98
N ALA A 772 1.76 -19.09 -27.39
CA ALA A 772 1.09 -20.21 -26.73
C ALA A 772 1.90 -21.51 -26.84
N ASP A 773 2.47 -21.80 -28.01
CA ASP A 773 3.29 -22.99 -28.25
C ASP A 773 4.60 -22.93 -27.45
N MET A 774 5.26 -21.76 -27.40
CA MET A 774 6.44 -21.53 -26.57
C MET A 774 6.18 -21.87 -25.10
N TYR A 775 5.14 -21.29 -24.49
CA TYR A 775 4.79 -21.56 -23.09
C TYR A 775 4.33 -23.00 -22.86
N TYR A 776 3.63 -23.59 -23.83
CA TYR A 776 3.22 -24.99 -23.75
C TYR A 776 4.43 -25.93 -23.67
N GLN A 777 5.46 -25.71 -24.48
CA GLN A 777 6.69 -26.51 -24.44
C GLN A 777 7.41 -26.39 -23.09
N GLN A 778 7.47 -25.19 -22.50
CA GLN A 778 8.01 -25.01 -21.15
C GLN A 778 7.22 -25.79 -20.11
N ALA A 779 5.90 -25.80 -20.19
CA ALA A 779 5.04 -26.61 -19.31
C ALA A 779 5.23 -28.13 -19.52
N VAL A 780 5.39 -28.59 -20.76
CA VAL A 780 5.67 -29.99 -21.11
C VAL A 780 6.98 -30.47 -20.48
N ASN A 781 8.04 -29.66 -20.55
CA ASN A 781 9.33 -29.98 -19.96
C ASN A 781 9.27 -30.14 -18.43
N LEU A 782 8.33 -29.44 -17.78
CA LEU A 782 8.11 -29.48 -16.34
C LEU A 782 6.92 -30.34 -15.92
N LYS A 783 6.28 -31.08 -16.83
CA LYS A 783 5.02 -31.79 -16.53
C LYS A 783 5.14 -32.80 -15.39
N GLY A 784 6.33 -33.37 -15.19
CA GLY A 784 6.62 -34.31 -14.09
C GLY A 784 6.39 -33.71 -12.70
N GLU A 785 6.53 -32.40 -12.56
CA GLU A 785 6.41 -31.68 -11.28
C GLU A 785 4.96 -31.50 -10.84
N CYS A 786 4.00 -31.45 -11.78
CA CYS A 786 2.58 -31.26 -11.48
C CYS A 786 1.73 -32.43 -11.99
N SER A 787 1.19 -33.24 -11.08
CA SER A 787 0.32 -34.38 -11.45
C SER A 787 -0.93 -33.96 -12.23
N CYS A 788 -1.46 -32.76 -11.98
CA CYS A 788 -2.61 -32.22 -12.71
C CYS A 788 -2.24 -31.86 -14.14
N ILE A 789 -1.12 -31.16 -14.36
CA ILE A 789 -0.68 -30.78 -15.71
C ILE A 789 -0.24 -32.02 -16.49
N LYS A 790 0.49 -32.94 -15.85
CA LYS A 790 0.82 -34.25 -16.44
C LYS A 790 -0.42 -34.98 -16.95
N ALA A 791 -1.47 -35.07 -16.14
CA ALA A 791 -2.71 -35.74 -16.54
C ALA A 791 -3.45 -35.04 -17.69
N ARG A 792 -3.24 -33.74 -17.89
CA ARG A 792 -3.78 -33.00 -19.04
C ARG A 792 -3.01 -33.28 -20.32
N ILE A 793 -1.69 -33.39 -20.22
CA ILE A 793 -0.79 -33.60 -21.37
C ILE A 793 -0.78 -35.08 -21.78
N ASP A 794 -0.59 -35.99 -20.82
CA ASP A 794 -0.44 -37.43 -21.06
C ASP A 794 -1.79 -38.17 -21.08
N GLY A 795 -2.88 -37.51 -20.66
CA GLY A 795 -4.21 -38.10 -20.50
C GLY A 795 -4.48 -38.67 -19.10
N ILE A 796 -5.77 -38.88 -18.81
CA ILE A 796 -6.25 -39.37 -17.50
C ILE A 796 -6.18 -40.89 -17.45
N THR A 797 -5.55 -41.43 -16.41
CA THR A 797 -5.45 -42.88 -16.15
C THR A 797 -6.31 -43.26 -14.95
N PHE A 798 -6.51 -44.57 -14.71
CA PHE A 798 -7.19 -45.05 -13.50
C PHE A 798 -6.55 -44.50 -12.21
N LYS A 799 -5.21 -44.43 -12.16
CA LYS A 799 -4.45 -43.90 -11.01
C LYS A 799 -4.66 -42.39 -10.79
N THR A 800 -5.01 -41.62 -11.83
CA THR A 800 -5.19 -40.17 -11.77
C THR A 800 -6.65 -39.71 -11.78
N ARG A 801 -7.63 -40.63 -11.75
CA ARG A 801 -9.08 -40.30 -11.70
C ARG A 801 -9.47 -39.37 -10.55
N HIS A 802 -8.79 -39.47 -9.41
CA HIS A 802 -9.05 -38.61 -8.26
C HIS A 802 -8.73 -37.12 -8.53
N LEU A 803 -7.98 -36.80 -9.60
CA LEU A 803 -7.66 -35.43 -10.02
C LEU A 803 -8.74 -34.81 -10.92
N ILE A 804 -9.70 -35.59 -11.43
CA ILE A 804 -10.76 -35.12 -12.34
C ILE A 804 -11.41 -33.82 -11.86
N PRO A 805 -11.79 -33.65 -10.57
CA PRO A 805 -12.38 -32.40 -10.10
C PRO A 805 -11.50 -31.16 -10.32
N ARG A 806 -10.17 -31.33 -10.32
CA ARG A 806 -9.19 -30.24 -10.51
C ARG A 806 -8.83 -29.99 -11.98
N ILE A 807 -9.11 -30.95 -12.87
CA ILE A 807 -8.75 -30.85 -14.30
C ILE A 807 -9.94 -30.74 -15.25
N LYS A 808 -11.16 -30.65 -14.71
CA LYS A 808 -12.40 -30.50 -15.49
C LYS A 808 -12.41 -29.26 -16.39
N LYS A 809 -11.86 -28.15 -15.92
CA LYS A 809 -11.69 -26.90 -16.68
C LYS A 809 -10.40 -26.95 -17.51
N PRO A 810 -10.27 -26.22 -18.63
CA PRO A 810 -9.06 -26.26 -19.46
C PRO A 810 -7.84 -25.64 -18.76
N TYR A 811 -8.06 -24.74 -17.81
CA TYR A 811 -7.04 -24.07 -16.98
C TYR A 811 -6.82 -24.75 -15.64
N HIS A 812 -5.65 -24.51 -15.04
CA HIS A 812 -5.33 -24.91 -13.68
C HIS A 812 -5.69 -23.80 -12.69
N ILE A 813 -6.30 -24.18 -11.56
CA ILE A 813 -6.53 -23.30 -10.41
C ILE A 813 -5.54 -23.62 -9.30
N CYS A 814 -4.81 -22.58 -8.88
CA CYS A 814 -3.89 -22.65 -7.74
C CYS A 814 -4.62 -22.25 -6.45
N TYR A 815 -4.50 -23.07 -5.42
CA TYR A 815 -5.01 -22.76 -4.09
C TYR A 815 -3.86 -22.44 -3.15
N LEU A 816 -4.12 -21.54 -2.22
CA LEU A 816 -3.26 -21.20 -1.11
C LEU A 816 -3.72 -21.91 0.17
N SER A 817 -2.79 -22.12 1.10
CA SER A 817 -3.07 -22.77 2.38
C SER A 817 -1.96 -22.44 3.37
N PHE A 818 -2.25 -22.55 4.66
CA PHE A 818 -1.23 -22.37 5.70
C PHE A 818 -0.39 -23.65 5.84
N TRP A 819 0.75 -23.67 5.15
CA TRP A 819 1.75 -24.76 5.19
C TRP A 819 2.88 -24.53 6.19
N LEU A 820 2.88 -23.37 6.83
CA LEU A 820 3.85 -22.97 7.83
C LEU A 820 3.31 -23.22 9.25
N PHE A 821 4.21 -23.58 10.16
CA PHE A 821 3.96 -23.56 11.59
C PHE A 821 4.15 -22.14 12.11
N ASP A 822 3.05 -21.48 12.48
CA ASP A 822 3.02 -20.07 12.86
C ASP A 822 2.49 -19.88 14.28
N PHE A 823 3.40 -20.03 15.25
CA PHE A 823 3.15 -19.96 16.68
C PHE A 823 2.96 -18.53 17.22
#